data_AF-A0A1Y2A800-F1
#
_entry.id   AF-A0A1Y2A800-F1
#
_cell.length_a   1.000
_cell.length_b   1.000
_cell.length_c   1.000
_cell.angle_alpha   90.00
_cell.angle_beta   90.00
_cell.angle_gamma   90.00
#
_symmetry.space_group_name_H-M   'P 1'
#
loop_
_entity.id
_entity.type
_entity.pdbx_description
1 polymer ?
#
loop_
_entity_poly.entity_id
_entity_poly.type
_entity_poly.pdbx_seq_one_letter_code
_entity_poly.pdbx_strand_id
1 'polypeptide(L)'
;MEAREVKLIDTSGRNGLPAPEFMGDRPPDAPTGTSGLHGRSAGAPTAGTPGTDIRIRIAYASEEPGTVQVAGEGPHTGQMWKIARDEKMLLKAHGGAGGQGGRGEDGQEGGRGRDGRDATRYRNGEDGQHGAPGGNGGYGSDGADGAAGGNVFVTVHEEDTDLLLPFEYLVHGGTGGKSGQHGEPGNGGVGGRGGAPHAWTERHSDYVVAKTRPGGSNGQNGPPGMRASTLLSGGRSGPSGSVQIKVIGGDLSEATYPGVYNLQVVNFDIIDENEDGINEPGEHIHVHNIRVRNVGGMPSPEARSIHILIQGTQFLEPIASEPIFMPKSIQPGQEVEVPGILRAYIRNEWAEKPLGKVLTASESVQLVAYFNERLNRPLPNFCGPAQIFIRYPLELDPPTYLDCVAKGSTVRFRWKLHNNSSKAYGIDGILRRAAATRMSDPNRFFTLTYATADKPDEVIDDLSEIEPQSVITIDQDFSVNPNTMEYSEGNLSLELMLSDPKTGALRSVQKHAMHMQISGIYSLSEKPSFLLVVNSKTPNHAIHQIITLVRTRLHTSLDIFNLSLTGSYESPFTKTNVLKSYEGKSVIIFGNRFPYFSQGEKSPWDLLDPWETGLLMKAGTNVLFVAVQDLPSLNEWAKKMTFPAQDFTPGTHSIQDVNAKNVVSAVSKTDPQTLTSDMVSHRFTVAKSIFSSLPSSVDSAAKSAAKRLNKNIPLRRFVAVPDAQATDATGKKGGVIICEGVPKNVNLMASVDLFPMSPPGTHMITDYHLFFITSCLPFSVRVKMFWNTVGHANSSGVPCDVVYNKLDTFYNNIPGNPAFVDKKILDAVSLSLQFSMTAEIYRFISSRPRFPDPLSGPAQLDQLPQIRQFFAAAPGNAQINDIASAQPLISTLGAIHALSNPLSAWQSFKSIFGFLGNRKARLTPQLNSQIFASMASTCTPAVAGTAKSHLLQRSKQVKAGIRAKGGKKRYQDFGLTEVAAFAGTTGATVVELVDVFSGSVALDQKMLDAMCGTWQSECRNREAWEGGAKMMLKQMVNPVDD
;
A
#
# COMPACT_ATOMS: atom_id res chain seq x y z
N MET A 1 9.03 -7.26 -41.29
CA MET A 1 7.65 -7.56 -41.71
C MET A 1 7.59 -9.02 -42.11
N GLU A 2 6.73 -9.81 -41.45
CA GLU A 2 6.37 -11.14 -41.94
C GLU A 2 5.55 -11.00 -43.23
N ALA A 3 5.73 -11.93 -44.16
CA ALA A 3 4.99 -11.90 -45.42
C ALA A 3 3.50 -12.10 -45.16
N ARG A 4 2.65 -11.35 -45.88
CA ARG A 4 1.20 -11.40 -45.69
C ARG A 4 0.60 -12.68 -46.26
N GLU A 5 1.22 -13.24 -47.29
CA GLU A 5 0.79 -14.45 -48.00
C GLU A 5 2.01 -15.23 -48.54
N VAL A 6 1.93 -16.56 -48.50
CA VAL A 6 2.97 -17.47 -48.97
C VAL A 6 2.43 -18.32 -50.12
N LYS A 7 2.96 -18.11 -51.33
CA LYS A 7 2.68 -18.94 -52.50
C LYS A 7 3.48 -20.23 -52.43
N LEU A 8 2.89 -21.35 -52.84
CA LEU A 8 3.46 -22.67 -52.64
C LEU A 8 3.53 -23.43 -53.97
N ILE A 9 4.72 -23.93 -54.31
CA ILE A 9 4.87 -25.08 -55.21
C ILE A 9 5.29 -26.25 -54.34
N ASP A 10 4.45 -27.29 -54.32
CA ASP A 10 4.67 -28.49 -53.53
C ASP A 10 4.72 -29.72 -54.44
N THR A 11 5.91 -30.29 -54.55
CA THR A 11 6.19 -31.54 -55.26
C THR A 11 6.63 -32.64 -54.29
N SER A 12 6.28 -32.51 -53.01
CA SER A 12 6.75 -33.40 -51.96
C SER A 12 6.17 -34.80 -52.09
N GLY A 13 6.97 -35.77 -51.67
CA GLY A 13 6.59 -37.15 -51.62
C GLY A 13 5.48 -37.43 -50.60
N ARG A 14 4.58 -38.36 -50.93
CA ARG A 14 3.60 -38.91 -49.99
C ARG A 14 4.28 -39.79 -48.96
N ASN A 15 3.86 -39.68 -47.71
CA ASN A 15 4.30 -40.55 -46.62
C ASN A 15 3.82 -41.99 -46.84
N GLY A 16 4.64 -42.93 -46.39
CA GLY A 16 4.32 -44.34 -46.30
C GLY A 16 3.26 -44.63 -45.24
N LEU A 17 2.50 -45.69 -45.44
CA LEU A 17 1.50 -46.16 -44.51
C LEU A 17 2.16 -47.01 -43.42
N PRO A 18 1.78 -46.84 -42.15
CA PRO A 18 2.26 -47.71 -41.09
C PRO A 18 1.78 -49.15 -41.30
N ALA A 19 2.53 -50.09 -40.74
CA ALA A 19 2.16 -51.48 -40.70
C ALA A 19 0.83 -51.67 -39.95
N PRO A 20 -0.11 -52.47 -40.47
CA PRO A 20 -1.29 -52.83 -39.72
C PRO A 20 -0.89 -53.72 -38.53
N GLU A 21 -1.32 -53.33 -37.33
CA GLU A 21 -1.15 -54.07 -36.08
C GLU A 21 -2.39 -54.92 -35.80
N PHE A 22 -2.19 -56.12 -35.24
CA PHE A 22 -3.28 -56.99 -34.81
C PHE A 22 -3.33 -57.01 -33.28
N MET A 23 -4.22 -56.22 -32.69
CA MET A 23 -4.52 -56.27 -31.26
C MET A 23 -5.75 -57.15 -31.05
N GLY A 24 -5.59 -58.30 -30.40
CA GLY A 24 -6.61 -59.34 -30.35
C GLY A 24 -7.71 -59.12 -29.31
N ASP A 25 -8.97 -59.30 -29.73
CA ASP A 25 -10.15 -59.57 -28.87
C ASP A 25 -10.13 -61.00 -28.26
N ARG A 26 -8.95 -61.61 -28.11
CA ARG A 26 -8.82 -63.00 -27.66
C ARG A 26 -8.76 -63.07 -26.13
N PRO A 27 -9.39 -64.08 -25.50
CA PRO A 27 -9.23 -64.32 -24.07
C PRO A 27 -7.75 -64.54 -23.74
N PRO A 28 -7.23 -63.94 -22.66
CA PRO A 28 -5.81 -64.05 -22.31
C PRO A 28 -5.40 -65.48 -21.93
N ASP A 29 -6.34 -66.30 -21.44
CA ASP A 29 -6.05 -67.64 -20.95
C ASP A 29 -6.64 -68.71 -21.86
N ALA A 30 -5.85 -69.73 -22.18
CA ALA A 30 -6.37 -70.92 -22.85
C ALA A 30 -7.20 -71.79 -21.88
N PRO A 31 -8.22 -72.53 -22.38
CA PRO A 31 -8.97 -73.48 -21.57
C PRO A 31 -8.07 -74.49 -20.84
N THR A 32 -8.49 -74.93 -19.65
CA THR A 32 -7.78 -75.89 -18.80
C THR A 32 -7.22 -77.09 -19.60
N GLY A 33 -5.90 -77.28 -19.54
CA GLY A 33 -5.18 -78.36 -20.22
C GLY A 33 -4.88 -78.14 -21.71
N THR A 34 -5.16 -76.96 -22.28
CA THR A 34 -4.88 -76.64 -23.70
C THR A 34 -3.78 -75.61 -23.85
N SER A 35 -2.94 -75.75 -24.87
CA SER A 35 -1.85 -74.81 -25.14
C SER A 35 -2.39 -73.44 -25.57
N GLY A 36 -1.70 -72.38 -25.18
CA GLY A 36 -1.99 -71.03 -25.65
C GLY A 36 -1.79 -70.89 -27.16
N LEU A 37 -2.67 -70.13 -27.83
CA LEU A 37 -2.52 -69.77 -29.23
C LEU A 37 -1.37 -68.78 -29.43
N HIS A 38 -0.61 -68.95 -30.51
CA HIS A 38 0.40 -67.97 -30.93
C HIS A 38 -0.26 -66.66 -31.40
N GLY A 39 0.39 -65.53 -31.09
CA GLY A 39 0.00 -64.21 -31.58
C GLY A 39 0.26 -64.06 -33.09
N ARG A 40 -0.57 -63.26 -33.76
CA ARG A 40 -0.40 -62.89 -35.17
C ARG A 40 0.73 -61.87 -35.35
N SER A 41 1.51 -62.02 -36.40
CA SER A 41 2.54 -61.05 -36.78
C SER A 41 1.94 -59.79 -37.39
N ALA A 42 2.57 -58.64 -37.19
CA ALA A 42 2.22 -57.38 -37.82
C ALA A 42 2.42 -57.44 -39.35
N GLY A 43 1.70 -56.58 -40.09
CA GLY A 43 1.95 -56.38 -41.52
C GLY A 43 3.23 -55.57 -41.80
N ALA A 44 3.60 -55.42 -43.07
CA ALA A 44 4.72 -54.57 -43.45
C ALA A 44 4.25 -53.12 -43.65
N PRO A 45 5.01 -52.10 -43.19
CA PRO A 45 4.77 -50.72 -43.58
C PRO A 45 5.19 -50.47 -45.03
N THR A 46 4.71 -49.37 -45.62
CA THR A 46 5.17 -48.94 -46.94
C THR A 46 6.20 -47.82 -46.84
N ALA A 47 7.15 -47.77 -47.78
CA ALA A 47 8.11 -46.68 -47.87
C ALA A 47 7.42 -45.37 -48.26
N GLY A 48 8.07 -44.25 -47.94
CA GLY A 48 7.69 -42.96 -48.50
C GLY A 48 7.87 -42.96 -50.02
N THR A 49 7.22 -42.02 -50.71
CA THR A 49 7.47 -41.77 -52.14
C THR A 49 8.43 -40.60 -52.33
N PRO A 50 9.29 -40.58 -53.36
CA PRO A 50 10.23 -39.47 -53.59
C PRO A 50 9.50 -38.16 -53.88
N GLY A 51 10.08 -37.04 -53.48
CA GLY A 51 9.68 -35.73 -54.00
C GLY A 51 10.14 -35.56 -55.45
N THR A 52 9.44 -34.78 -56.26
CA THR A 52 9.86 -34.48 -57.64
C THR A 52 10.58 -33.14 -57.74
N ASP A 53 11.42 -33.00 -58.76
CA ASP A 53 12.15 -31.76 -58.99
C ASP A 53 11.21 -30.58 -59.29
N ILE A 54 11.55 -29.40 -58.77
CA ILE A 54 10.95 -28.12 -59.14
C ILE A 54 11.92 -27.40 -60.07
N ARG A 55 11.45 -26.94 -61.22
CA ARG A 55 12.23 -26.11 -62.14
C ARG A 55 11.44 -24.85 -62.44
N ILE A 56 12.03 -23.69 -62.18
CA ILE A 56 11.39 -22.39 -62.42
C ILE A 56 12.38 -21.42 -63.07
N ARG A 57 11.84 -20.51 -63.88
CA ARG A 57 12.53 -19.31 -64.37
C ARG A 57 11.89 -18.09 -63.76
N ILE A 58 12.70 -17.16 -63.26
CA ILE A 58 12.23 -15.91 -62.68
C ILE A 58 12.64 -14.73 -63.54
N ALA A 59 11.77 -13.76 -63.65
CA ALA A 59 11.97 -12.51 -64.36
C ALA A 59 11.14 -11.40 -63.70
N TYR A 60 11.48 -10.15 -63.96
CA TYR A 60 10.70 -9.03 -63.45
C TYR A 60 9.47 -8.77 -64.30
N ALA A 61 8.32 -8.57 -63.67
CA ALA A 61 7.11 -8.16 -64.36
C ALA A 61 7.18 -6.64 -64.63
N SER A 62 7.71 -6.25 -65.78
CA SER A 62 7.82 -4.83 -66.19
C SER A 62 6.46 -4.10 -66.25
N GLU A 63 5.38 -4.85 -66.51
CA GLU A 63 3.99 -4.34 -66.53
C GLU A 63 3.41 -4.10 -65.13
N GLU A 64 3.98 -4.72 -64.09
CA GLU A 64 3.52 -4.64 -62.70
C GLU A 64 4.71 -4.36 -61.76
N PRO A 65 5.06 -3.08 -61.55
CA PRO A 65 6.19 -2.71 -60.71
C PRO A 65 6.13 -3.34 -59.30
N GLY A 66 7.24 -3.89 -58.85
CA GLY A 66 7.33 -4.57 -57.55
C GLY A 66 6.92 -6.05 -57.57
N THR A 67 6.60 -6.62 -58.73
CA THR A 67 6.18 -8.01 -58.88
C THR A 67 7.25 -8.88 -59.55
N VAL A 68 7.54 -10.05 -58.97
CA VAL A 68 8.35 -11.10 -59.60
C VAL A 68 7.44 -12.03 -60.40
N GLN A 69 7.77 -12.26 -61.66
CA GLN A 69 7.13 -13.27 -62.49
C GLN A 69 7.92 -14.58 -62.40
N VAL A 70 7.21 -15.67 -62.14
CA VAL A 70 7.78 -17.02 -62.04
C VAL A 70 7.11 -17.89 -63.08
N ALA A 71 7.89 -18.41 -64.02
CA ALA A 71 7.43 -19.36 -65.02
C ALA A 71 7.94 -20.76 -64.67
N GLY A 72 7.06 -21.75 -64.67
CA GLY A 72 7.47 -23.14 -64.48
C GLY A 72 8.21 -23.67 -65.71
N GLU A 73 9.26 -24.45 -65.47
CA GLU A 73 10.01 -25.19 -66.49
C GLU A 73 9.86 -26.71 -66.26
N GLY A 74 10.14 -27.51 -67.28
CA GLY A 74 10.07 -28.98 -67.17
C GLY A 74 8.68 -29.47 -66.71
N PRO A 75 8.56 -30.15 -65.55
CA PRO A 75 7.27 -30.63 -65.03
C PRO A 75 6.21 -29.54 -64.80
N HIS A 76 6.64 -28.28 -64.65
CA HIS A 76 5.75 -27.15 -64.40
C HIS A 76 5.53 -26.26 -65.64
N THR A 77 5.93 -26.71 -66.82
CA THR A 77 5.81 -25.92 -68.07
C THR A 77 4.36 -25.47 -68.29
N GLY A 78 4.19 -24.18 -68.56
CA GLY A 78 2.87 -23.55 -68.77
C GLY A 78 2.21 -23.01 -67.50
N GLN A 79 2.76 -23.28 -66.31
CA GLN A 79 2.34 -22.66 -65.07
C GLN A 79 3.06 -21.33 -64.87
N MET A 80 2.35 -20.29 -64.41
CA MET A 80 2.93 -19.00 -64.06
C MET A 80 2.40 -18.50 -62.73
N TRP A 81 3.29 -17.90 -61.95
CA TRP A 81 2.99 -17.22 -60.70
C TRP A 81 3.51 -15.79 -60.75
N LYS A 82 2.86 -14.92 -59.97
CA LYS A 82 3.30 -13.55 -59.72
C LYS A 82 3.50 -13.41 -58.23
N ILE A 83 4.62 -12.85 -57.79
CA ILE A 83 4.93 -12.62 -56.38
C ILE A 83 4.98 -11.11 -56.15
N ALA A 84 4.00 -10.58 -55.44
CA ALA A 84 3.98 -9.18 -55.05
C ALA A 84 5.03 -8.86 -53.97
N ARG A 85 5.25 -7.57 -53.73
CA ARG A 85 6.27 -7.05 -52.80
C ARG A 85 6.23 -7.66 -51.39
N ASP A 86 5.03 -7.89 -50.85
CA ASP A 86 4.77 -8.40 -49.50
C ASP A 86 4.50 -9.91 -49.44
N GLU A 87 4.61 -10.62 -50.56
CA GLU A 87 4.42 -12.06 -50.67
C GLU A 87 5.76 -12.82 -50.62
N LYS A 88 5.71 -14.11 -50.31
CA LYS A 88 6.84 -15.04 -50.44
C LYS A 88 6.45 -16.24 -51.29
N MET A 89 7.44 -16.94 -51.83
CA MET A 89 7.24 -18.20 -52.54
C MET A 89 8.06 -19.31 -51.91
N LEU A 90 7.37 -20.30 -51.38
CA LEU A 90 7.96 -21.49 -50.77
C LEU A 90 7.98 -22.63 -51.80
N LEU A 91 9.16 -23.16 -52.07
CA LEU A 91 9.39 -24.30 -52.96
C LEU A 91 9.63 -25.56 -52.10
N LYS A 92 8.66 -26.47 -52.05
CA LYS A 92 8.73 -27.71 -51.27
C LYS A 92 8.94 -28.91 -52.19
N ALA A 93 10.07 -29.59 -52.01
CA ALA A 93 10.41 -30.80 -52.75
C ALA A 93 11.01 -31.86 -51.79
N HIS A 94 10.37 -32.10 -50.64
CA HIS A 94 10.88 -33.06 -49.66
C HIS A 94 10.37 -34.48 -49.92
N GLY A 95 11.13 -35.50 -49.50
CA GLY A 95 10.72 -36.89 -49.63
C GLY A 95 9.66 -37.28 -48.61
N GLY A 96 8.78 -38.22 -48.96
CA GLY A 96 7.79 -38.74 -48.02
C GLY A 96 8.45 -39.55 -46.90
N ALA A 97 7.94 -39.42 -45.67
CA ALA A 97 8.40 -40.23 -44.54
C ALA A 97 8.03 -41.72 -44.73
N GLY A 98 8.84 -42.63 -44.20
CA GLY A 98 8.55 -44.06 -44.22
C GLY A 98 7.47 -44.46 -43.19
N GLY A 99 6.66 -45.46 -43.53
CA GLY A 99 5.65 -46.01 -42.63
C GLY A 99 6.28 -46.67 -41.40
N GLN A 100 5.63 -46.54 -40.24
CA GLN A 100 6.11 -47.14 -38.99
C GLN A 100 5.89 -48.66 -39.00
N GLY A 101 6.87 -49.42 -38.50
CA GLY A 101 6.75 -50.84 -38.25
C GLY A 101 5.71 -51.13 -37.17
N GLY A 102 5.08 -52.30 -37.26
CA GLY A 102 3.92 -52.65 -36.47
C GLY A 102 4.26 -53.60 -35.34
N ARG A 103 3.44 -53.57 -34.29
CA ARG A 103 3.52 -54.52 -33.18
C ARG A 103 2.84 -55.86 -33.49
N GLY A 104 3.53 -56.97 -33.25
CA GLY A 104 2.95 -58.32 -33.26
C GLY A 104 2.04 -58.56 -32.05
N GLU A 105 0.99 -59.35 -32.22
CA GLU A 105 0.03 -59.72 -31.15
C GLU A 105 0.73 -60.59 -30.10
N ASP A 106 0.36 -60.44 -28.83
CA ASP A 106 0.90 -61.28 -27.76
C ASP A 106 0.37 -62.73 -27.89
N GLY A 107 1.15 -63.71 -27.43
CA GLY A 107 0.74 -65.11 -27.31
C GLY A 107 -0.20 -65.30 -26.13
N GLN A 108 -1.17 -66.20 -26.28
CA GLN A 108 -2.14 -66.51 -25.22
C GLN A 108 -1.47 -67.35 -24.11
N GLU A 109 -1.88 -67.18 -22.84
CA GLU A 109 -1.41 -68.03 -21.75
C GLU A 109 -1.89 -69.48 -21.91
N GLY A 110 -1.08 -70.44 -21.46
CA GLY A 110 -1.41 -71.85 -21.46
C GLY A 110 -2.46 -72.18 -20.40
N GLY A 111 -3.31 -73.16 -20.68
CA GLY A 111 -4.37 -73.56 -19.78
C GLY A 111 -3.86 -74.25 -18.52
N ARG A 112 -4.43 -73.88 -17.37
CA ARG A 112 -4.14 -74.52 -16.08
C ARG A 112 -4.36 -76.05 -16.14
N GLY A 113 -3.53 -76.83 -15.47
CA GLY A 113 -3.75 -78.26 -15.26
C GLY A 113 -4.89 -78.53 -14.27
N ARG A 114 -5.58 -79.66 -14.41
CA ARG A 114 -6.67 -80.05 -13.50
C ARG A 114 -6.10 -80.49 -12.15
N ASP A 115 -6.69 -80.00 -11.07
CA ASP A 115 -6.35 -80.44 -9.72
C ASP A 115 -6.72 -81.93 -9.55
N GLY A 116 -5.83 -82.70 -8.94
CA GLY A 116 -6.04 -84.08 -8.58
C GLY A 116 -7.03 -84.20 -7.41
N ARG A 117 -7.76 -85.31 -7.35
CA ARG A 117 -8.77 -85.52 -6.31
C ARG A 117 -8.13 -85.92 -4.99
N ASP A 118 -8.61 -85.34 -3.89
CA ASP A 118 -8.11 -85.64 -2.54
C ASP A 118 -8.19 -87.14 -2.19
N ALA A 119 -7.26 -87.56 -1.32
CA ALA A 119 -7.29 -88.87 -0.71
C ALA A 119 -8.59 -89.06 0.07
N THR A 120 -9.08 -90.29 0.14
CA THR A 120 -10.15 -90.67 1.06
C THR A 120 -9.66 -91.85 1.88
N ARG A 121 -10.43 -92.31 2.87
CA ARG A 121 -10.04 -93.52 3.62
C ARG A 121 -9.78 -94.76 2.73
N TYR A 122 -10.30 -94.76 1.50
CA TYR A 122 -10.18 -95.88 0.56
C TYR A 122 -9.15 -95.69 -0.56
N ARG A 123 -8.65 -94.48 -0.82
CA ARG A 123 -7.68 -94.20 -1.91
C ARG A 123 -6.72 -93.07 -1.57
N ASN A 124 -5.52 -93.10 -2.16
CA ASN A 124 -4.59 -91.98 -2.06
C ASN A 124 -5.10 -90.81 -2.92
N GLY A 125 -4.55 -89.61 -2.69
CA GLY A 125 -4.82 -88.46 -3.55
C GLY A 125 -4.27 -88.70 -4.95
N GLU A 126 -4.95 -88.17 -5.97
CA GLU A 126 -4.46 -88.18 -7.35
C GLU A 126 -3.51 -87.00 -7.56
N ASP A 127 -2.49 -87.20 -8.40
CA ASP A 127 -1.61 -86.10 -8.82
C ASP A 127 -2.39 -85.09 -9.66
N GLY A 128 -2.05 -83.81 -9.54
CA GLY A 128 -2.57 -82.78 -10.43
C GLY A 128 -1.97 -82.89 -11.82
N GLN A 129 -2.73 -82.55 -12.87
CA GLN A 129 -2.23 -82.54 -14.24
C GLN A 129 -1.26 -81.38 -14.46
N HIS A 130 -0.29 -81.55 -15.36
CA HIS A 130 0.57 -80.46 -15.78
C HIS A 130 -0.22 -79.34 -16.45
N GLY A 131 0.24 -78.09 -16.29
CA GLY A 131 -0.28 -76.99 -17.07
C GLY A 131 0.21 -77.05 -18.51
N ALA A 132 -0.57 -76.53 -19.44
CA ALA A 132 -0.24 -76.52 -20.85
C ALA A 132 0.71 -75.37 -21.22
N PRO A 133 1.51 -75.47 -22.28
CA PRO A 133 2.44 -74.41 -22.67
C PRO A 133 1.71 -73.14 -23.15
N GLY A 134 2.35 -71.98 -22.96
CA GLY A 134 1.85 -70.71 -23.50
C GLY A 134 2.12 -70.56 -24.99
N GLY A 135 1.37 -69.67 -25.64
CA GLY A 135 1.53 -69.31 -27.05
C GLY A 135 2.72 -68.39 -27.27
N ASN A 136 3.30 -68.43 -28.46
CA ASN A 136 4.42 -67.55 -28.84
C ASN A 136 3.89 -66.15 -29.19
N GLY A 137 4.66 -65.12 -28.92
CA GLY A 137 4.34 -63.78 -29.40
C GLY A 137 4.48 -63.67 -30.92
N GLY A 138 3.61 -62.90 -31.55
CA GLY A 138 3.65 -62.59 -32.98
C GLY A 138 4.87 -61.74 -33.35
N TYR A 139 5.30 -61.78 -34.61
CA TYR A 139 6.44 -60.98 -35.05
C TYR A 139 6.01 -59.52 -35.27
N GLY A 140 6.74 -58.54 -34.74
CA GLY A 140 6.64 -57.17 -35.21
C GLY A 140 7.32 -57.01 -36.57
N SER A 141 7.17 -55.84 -37.20
CA SER A 141 7.81 -55.51 -38.47
C SER A 141 8.80 -54.35 -38.35
N ASP A 142 9.79 -54.30 -39.25
CA ASP A 142 10.70 -53.17 -39.39
C ASP A 142 9.94 -51.90 -39.79
N GLY A 143 10.52 -50.73 -39.53
CA GLY A 143 10.04 -49.48 -40.12
C GLY A 143 10.44 -49.38 -41.59
N ALA A 144 9.60 -48.78 -42.43
CA ALA A 144 9.92 -48.58 -43.84
C ALA A 144 10.81 -47.35 -44.05
N ASP A 145 11.59 -47.35 -45.12
CA ASP A 145 12.48 -46.25 -45.46
C ASP A 145 11.71 -44.97 -45.84
N GLY A 146 12.27 -43.82 -45.47
CA GLY A 146 11.87 -42.52 -46.00
C GLY A 146 12.45 -42.31 -47.39
N ALA A 147 11.79 -41.52 -48.21
CA ALA A 147 12.19 -41.34 -49.61
C ALA A 147 13.11 -40.14 -49.83
N ALA A 148 13.78 -40.10 -50.98
CA ALA A 148 14.62 -38.98 -51.38
C ALA A 148 13.80 -37.68 -51.57
N GLY A 149 14.40 -36.54 -51.22
CA GLY A 149 13.90 -35.24 -51.65
C GLY A 149 14.16 -34.99 -53.14
N GLY A 150 13.30 -34.21 -53.78
CA GLY A 150 13.53 -33.70 -55.14
C GLY A 150 14.51 -32.52 -55.13
N ASN A 151 14.94 -32.07 -56.30
CA ASN A 151 15.84 -30.91 -56.43
C ASN A 151 15.08 -29.65 -56.85
N VAL A 152 15.60 -28.47 -56.49
CA VAL A 152 15.04 -27.19 -56.91
C VAL A 152 16.03 -26.49 -57.81
N PHE A 153 15.62 -26.19 -59.05
CA PHE A 153 16.40 -25.45 -60.03
C PHE A 153 15.74 -24.11 -60.30
N VAL A 154 16.45 -23.02 -60.04
CA VAL A 154 15.99 -21.65 -60.29
C VAL A 154 16.87 -21.04 -61.37
N THR A 155 16.30 -20.70 -62.52
CA THR A 155 16.99 -19.99 -63.59
C THR A 155 16.66 -18.50 -63.50
N VAL A 156 17.68 -17.63 -63.47
CA VAL A 156 17.53 -16.17 -63.40
C VAL A 156 18.56 -15.48 -64.28
N HIS A 157 18.21 -14.34 -64.87
CA HIS A 157 19.18 -13.50 -65.57
C HIS A 157 20.04 -12.72 -64.54
N GLU A 158 21.30 -12.46 -64.84
CA GLU A 158 22.21 -11.74 -63.92
C GLU A 158 21.65 -10.39 -63.45
N GLU A 159 21.01 -9.65 -64.35
CA GLU A 159 20.35 -8.36 -64.08
C GLU A 159 19.10 -8.46 -63.17
N ASP A 160 18.57 -9.67 -62.98
CA ASP A 160 17.36 -10.00 -62.22
C ASP A 160 17.69 -10.77 -60.93
N THR A 161 18.96 -10.86 -60.52
CA THR A 161 19.37 -11.57 -59.30
C THR A 161 18.78 -10.96 -58.02
N ASP A 162 18.33 -9.69 -58.05
CA ASP A 162 17.58 -9.06 -56.97
C ASP A 162 16.22 -9.75 -56.70
N LEU A 163 15.66 -10.42 -57.72
CA LEU A 163 14.36 -11.08 -57.66
C LEU A 163 14.35 -12.38 -56.86
N LEU A 164 15.49 -12.86 -56.40
CA LEU A 164 15.62 -14.10 -55.62
C LEU A 164 15.17 -13.96 -54.15
N LEU A 165 15.04 -12.73 -53.63
CA LEU A 165 14.66 -12.48 -52.23
C LEU A 165 13.34 -13.10 -51.72
N PRO A 166 12.27 -13.25 -52.51
CA PRO A 166 11.02 -13.81 -52.02
C PRO A 166 11.04 -15.32 -51.82
N PHE A 167 12.09 -16.02 -52.29
CA PHE A 167 12.09 -17.47 -52.37
C PHE A 167 12.62 -18.12 -51.10
N GLU A 168 11.89 -19.13 -50.63
CA GLU A 168 12.30 -20.03 -49.57
C GLU A 168 12.26 -21.47 -50.08
N TYR A 169 13.16 -22.32 -49.58
CA TYR A 169 13.34 -23.67 -50.09
C TYR A 169 13.21 -24.68 -48.95
N LEU A 170 12.42 -25.74 -49.14
CA LEU A 170 12.33 -26.88 -48.24
C LEU A 170 12.65 -28.16 -49.01
N VAL A 171 13.92 -28.56 -48.95
CA VAL A 171 14.48 -29.66 -49.75
C VAL A 171 15.25 -30.61 -48.83
N HIS A 172 14.56 -31.63 -48.32
CA HIS A 172 15.17 -32.67 -47.49
C HIS A 172 14.57 -34.05 -47.77
N GLY A 173 15.29 -35.11 -47.40
CA GLY A 173 14.76 -36.47 -47.49
C GLY A 173 13.67 -36.72 -46.45
N GLY A 174 12.79 -37.67 -46.75
CA GLY A 174 11.79 -38.15 -45.80
C GLY A 174 12.46 -38.92 -44.67
N THR A 175 11.96 -38.76 -43.45
CA THR A 175 12.45 -39.51 -42.29
C THR A 175 12.04 -40.98 -42.40
N GLY A 176 12.93 -41.90 -42.02
CA GLY A 176 12.59 -43.33 -41.95
C GLY A 176 11.57 -43.65 -40.86
N GLY A 177 10.73 -44.66 -41.10
CA GLY A 177 9.75 -45.14 -40.13
C GLY A 177 10.42 -45.80 -38.93
N LYS A 178 9.82 -45.72 -37.74
CA LYS A 178 10.33 -46.41 -36.55
C LYS A 178 10.12 -47.92 -36.66
N SER A 179 10.97 -48.72 -36.01
CA SER A 179 10.76 -50.16 -35.89
C SER A 179 9.50 -50.48 -35.09
N GLY A 180 8.81 -51.56 -35.43
CA GLY A 180 7.73 -52.13 -34.64
C GLY A 180 8.24 -52.88 -33.41
N GLN A 181 7.40 -53.74 -32.83
CA GLN A 181 7.71 -54.52 -31.64
C GLN A 181 7.20 -55.96 -31.77
N HIS A 182 7.95 -56.95 -31.30
CA HIS A 182 7.41 -58.31 -31.19
C HIS A 182 6.32 -58.36 -30.12
N GLY A 183 5.34 -59.25 -30.33
CA GLY A 183 4.39 -59.62 -29.29
C GLY A 183 5.10 -60.38 -28.16
N GLU A 184 4.55 -60.26 -26.97
CA GLU A 184 5.02 -60.99 -25.80
C GLU A 184 4.58 -62.45 -25.86
N PRO A 185 5.40 -63.43 -25.43
CA PRO A 185 4.93 -64.80 -25.31
C PRO A 185 3.95 -64.95 -24.14
N GLY A 186 2.96 -65.82 -24.31
CA GLY A 186 2.05 -66.21 -23.24
C GLY A 186 2.77 -67.08 -22.21
N ASN A 187 2.41 -66.90 -20.94
CA ASN A 187 2.92 -67.74 -19.87
C ASN A 187 2.42 -69.18 -20.02
N GLY A 188 3.18 -70.16 -19.54
CA GLY A 188 2.65 -71.52 -19.44
C GLY A 188 1.65 -71.64 -18.31
N GLY A 189 0.64 -72.49 -18.50
CA GLY A 189 -0.41 -72.70 -17.52
C GLY A 189 0.14 -73.28 -16.22
N VAL A 190 -0.46 -72.90 -15.09
CA VAL A 190 -0.08 -73.46 -13.79
C VAL A 190 -0.50 -74.92 -13.72
N GLY A 191 0.34 -75.81 -13.18
CA GLY A 191 -0.05 -77.20 -12.96
C GLY A 191 -1.16 -77.33 -11.91
N GLY A 192 -2.00 -78.33 -12.06
CA GLY A 192 -3.04 -78.66 -11.09
C GLY A 192 -2.43 -79.08 -9.75
N ARG A 193 -3.08 -78.77 -8.65
CA ARG A 193 -2.67 -79.22 -7.32
C ARG A 193 -2.93 -80.71 -7.18
N GLY A 194 -2.03 -81.45 -6.54
CA GLY A 194 -2.31 -82.84 -6.16
C GLY A 194 -3.35 -82.88 -5.04
N GLY A 195 -4.13 -83.96 -5.00
CA GLY A 195 -5.17 -84.13 -3.99
C GLY A 195 -4.58 -84.20 -2.58
N ALA A 196 -5.20 -83.57 -1.60
CA ALA A 196 -4.72 -83.53 -0.21
C ALA A 196 -4.70 -84.92 0.45
N PRO A 197 -3.79 -85.18 1.42
CA PRO A 197 -3.78 -86.41 2.20
C PRO A 197 -5.00 -86.53 3.13
N HIS A 198 -5.39 -87.75 3.50
CA HIS A 198 -6.52 -88.01 4.40
C HIS A 198 -6.11 -88.90 5.57
N ALA A 199 -6.34 -88.42 6.78
CA ALA A 199 -6.09 -89.14 8.03
C ALA A 199 -7.42 -89.43 8.74
N TRP A 200 -7.57 -90.64 9.26
CA TRP A 200 -8.74 -91.02 10.06
C TRP A 200 -8.33 -92.00 11.16
N THR A 201 -9.17 -92.12 12.18
CA THR A 201 -8.96 -93.06 13.29
C THR A 201 -10.03 -94.14 13.27
N GLU A 202 -9.61 -95.40 13.33
CA GLU A 202 -10.51 -96.54 13.53
C GLU A 202 -10.48 -96.94 15.01
N ARG A 203 -11.66 -96.98 15.63
CA ARG A 203 -11.82 -97.38 17.03
C ARG A 203 -12.23 -98.83 17.09
N HIS A 204 -11.38 -99.65 17.67
CA HIS A 204 -11.68 -101.02 18.06
C HIS A 204 -12.13 -101.03 19.54
N SER A 205 -12.76 -102.11 19.98
CA SER A 205 -13.32 -102.29 21.32
C SER A 205 -12.35 -101.94 22.47
N ASP A 206 -11.05 -102.01 22.21
CA ASP A 206 -9.98 -102.00 23.18
C ASP A 206 -8.82 -101.05 22.82
N TYR A 207 -8.81 -100.41 21.64
CA TYR A 207 -7.83 -99.36 21.25
C TYR A 207 -8.25 -98.54 20.01
N VAL A 208 -7.59 -97.41 19.77
CA VAL A 208 -7.79 -96.54 18.58
C VAL A 208 -6.52 -96.53 17.73
N VAL A 209 -6.63 -96.81 16.42
CA VAL A 209 -5.51 -96.72 15.46
C VAL A 209 -5.72 -95.54 14.52
N ALA A 210 -4.72 -94.66 14.45
CA ALA A 210 -4.66 -93.61 13.43
C ALA A 210 -4.10 -94.19 12.12
N LYS A 211 -4.83 -94.03 11.02
CA LYS A 211 -4.40 -94.34 9.66
C LYS A 211 -4.31 -93.06 8.84
N THR A 212 -3.32 -92.98 7.97
CA THR A 212 -3.21 -91.88 7.00
C THR A 212 -2.97 -92.44 5.60
N ARG A 213 -3.50 -91.76 4.58
CA ARG A 213 -3.14 -91.97 3.17
C ARG A 213 -2.55 -90.68 2.60
N PRO A 214 -1.45 -90.79 1.83
CA PRO A 214 -0.78 -89.63 1.26
C PRO A 214 -1.66 -88.97 0.19
N GLY A 215 -1.41 -87.67 0.00
CA GLY A 215 -1.96 -86.92 -1.12
C GLY A 215 -1.21 -87.19 -2.42
N GLY A 216 -1.71 -86.61 -3.51
CA GLY A 216 -1.02 -86.56 -4.80
C GLY A 216 -0.03 -85.40 -4.87
N SER A 217 0.89 -85.48 -5.83
CA SER A 217 1.84 -84.42 -6.19
C SER A 217 1.18 -83.36 -7.06
N ASN A 218 1.62 -82.11 -6.96
CA ASN A 218 1.19 -81.07 -7.89
C ASN A 218 1.76 -81.32 -9.29
N GLY A 219 0.95 -81.05 -10.32
CA GLY A 219 1.43 -80.97 -11.69
C GLY A 219 2.45 -79.84 -11.83
N GLN A 220 3.46 -80.08 -12.66
CA GLN A 220 4.38 -79.04 -13.13
C GLN A 220 3.65 -77.97 -13.96
N ASN A 221 4.13 -76.73 -13.91
CA ASN A 221 3.65 -75.66 -14.78
C ASN A 221 4.10 -75.91 -16.22
N GLY A 222 3.26 -75.51 -17.18
CA GLY A 222 3.64 -75.49 -18.59
C GLY A 222 4.77 -74.49 -18.84
N PRO A 223 5.59 -74.68 -19.88
CA PRO A 223 6.59 -73.70 -20.27
C PRO A 223 5.93 -72.47 -20.91
N PRO A 224 6.49 -71.25 -20.76
CA PRO A 224 6.04 -70.09 -21.51
C PRO A 224 6.29 -70.26 -23.01
N GLY A 225 5.55 -69.53 -23.82
CA GLY A 225 5.84 -69.42 -25.25
C GLY A 225 7.19 -68.73 -25.51
N MET A 226 7.62 -68.73 -26.77
CA MET A 226 8.84 -68.06 -27.19
C MET A 226 8.54 -66.65 -27.70
N ARG A 227 9.38 -65.69 -27.29
CA ARG A 227 9.44 -64.37 -27.93
C ARG A 227 10.23 -64.49 -29.23
N ALA A 228 9.74 -63.88 -30.30
CA ALA A 228 10.54 -63.72 -31.51
C ALA A 228 11.85 -62.98 -31.21
N SER A 229 12.98 -63.51 -31.69
CA SER A 229 14.33 -62.99 -31.43
C SER A 229 14.91 -62.18 -32.60
N THR A 230 14.14 -62.00 -33.67
CA THR A 230 14.54 -61.18 -34.82
C THR A 230 14.77 -59.74 -34.36
N LEU A 231 15.83 -59.08 -34.82
CA LEU A 231 16.03 -57.67 -34.50
C LEU A 231 15.17 -56.84 -35.45
N LEU A 232 14.29 -55.99 -34.90
CA LEU A 232 13.56 -55.01 -35.71
C LEU A 232 14.38 -53.72 -35.80
N SER A 233 14.45 -53.17 -37.00
CA SER A 233 15.20 -51.97 -37.36
C SER A 233 14.25 -50.87 -37.82
N GLY A 234 14.63 -49.62 -37.55
CA GLY A 234 13.96 -48.47 -38.16
C GLY A 234 14.35 -48.34 -39.62
N GLY A 235 13.46 -47.79 -40.42
CA GLY A 235 13.75 -47.40 -41.79
C GLY A 235 14.83 -46.33 -41.84
N ARG A 236 15.58 -46.30 -42.94
CA ARG A 236 16.59 -45.28 -43.23
C ARG A 236 15.90 -43.99 -43.63
N SER A 237 16.48 -42.85 -43.26
CA SER A 237 16.03 -41.57 -43.81
C SER A 237 16.51 -41.44 -45.26
N GLY A 238 15.67 -40.87 -46.12
CA GLY A 238 16.02 -40.61 -47.50
C GLY A 238 17.10 -39.53 -47.63
N PRO A 239 17.86 -39.51 -48.74
CA PRO A 239 18.81 -38.44 -48.99
C PRO A 239 18.07 -37.11 -49.25
N SER A 240 18.66 -36.01 -48.78
CA SER A 240 18.18 -34.67 -49.11
C SER A 240 18.47 -34.32 -50.56
N GLY A 241 17.54 -33.61 -51.20
CA GLY A 241 17.78 -33.00 -52.50
C GLY A 241 18.67 -31.76 -52.39
N SER A 242 18.90 -31.10 -53.52
CA SER A 242 19.73 -29.89 -53.60
C SER A 242 18.98 -28.70 -54.20
N VAL A 243 19.41 -27.49 -53.86
CA VAL A 243 18.98 -26.25 -54.51
C VAL A 243 20.10 -25.79 -55.43
N GLN A 244 19.77 -25.46 -56.67
CA GLN A 244 20.69 -24.93 -57.66
C GLN A 244 20.10 -23.69 -58.30
N ILE A 245 20.80 -22.56 -58.16
CA ILE A 245 20.43 -21.29 -58.76
C ILE A 245 21.37 -21.07 -59.94
N LYS A 246 20.81 -21.14 -61.15
CA LYS A 246 21.51 -20.91 -62.40
C LYS A 246 21.34 -19.46 -62.82
N VAL A 247 22.43 -18.71 -62.80
CA VAL A 247 22.48 -17.31 -63.24
C VAL A 247 23.02 -17.28 -64.66
N ILE A 248 22.30 -16.61 -65.56
CA ILE A 248 22.68 -16.43 -66.97
C ILE A 248 23.15 -14.99 -67.15
N GLY A 249 24.43 -14.79 -67.49
CA GLY A 249 25.02 -13.49 -67.78
C GLY A 249 24.56 -12.92 -69.12
N GLY A 250 24.77 -11.61 -69.31
CA GLY A 250 24.42 -10.93 -70.57
C GLY A 250 25.19 -11.43 -71.81
N ASP A 251 26.36 -12.05 -71.58
CA ASP A 251 27.18 -12.73 -72.60
C ASP A 251 26.82 -14.22 -72.79
N LEU A 252 25.73 -14.67 -72.16
CA LEU A 252 25.27 -16.06 -72.08
C LEU A 252 26.18 -16.98 -71.26
N SER A 253 27.11 -16.45 -70.47
CA SER A 253 27.83 -17.24 -69.48
C SER A 253 26.87 -17.78 -68.41
N GLU A 254 27.21 -18.94 -67.84
CA GLU A 254 26.37 -19.60 -66.84
C GLU A 254 27.16 -19.83 -65.55
N ALA A 255 26.59 -19.41 -64.43
CA ALA A 255 27.10 -19.70 -63.09
C ALA A 255 26.03 -20.41 -62.26
N THR A 256 26.43 -21.39 -61.45
CA THR A 256 25.52 -22.16 -60.59
C THR A 256 25.88 -21.98 -59.13
N TYR A 257 24.90 -21.62 -58.31
CA TYR A 257 25.07 -21.39 -56.88
C TYR A 257 24.19 -22.31 -56.04
N PRO A 258 24.65 -22.73 -54.85
CA PRO A 258 23.90 -23.62 -53.95
C PRO A 258 22.78 -22.90 -53.17
N GLY A 259 22.73 -21.56 -53.20
CA GLY A 259 21.75 -20.76 -52.47
C GLY A 259 21.87 -19.27 -52.74
N VAL A 260 20.85 -18.51 -52.33
CA VAL A 260 20.78 -17.05 -52.51
C VAL A 260 21.81 -16.33 -51.64
N TYR A 261 22.11 -15.07 -51.98
CA TYR A 261 22.90 -14.20 -51.13
C TYR A 261 22.10 -13.88 -49.85
N ASN A 262 22.80 -13.63 -48.75
CA ASN A 262 22.19 -13.26 -47.49
C ASN A 262 23.09 -12.24 -46.81
N LEU A 263 22.69 -10.99 -46.83
CA LEU A 263 23.52 -9.87 -46.37
C LEU A 263 23.11 -9.52 -44.95
N GLN A 264 24.09 -9.47 -44.06
CA GLN A 264 23.89 -9.16 -42.64
C GLN A 264 24.88 -8.12 -42.17
N VAL A 265 24.39 -7.14 -41.41
CA VAL A 265 25.22 -6.17 -40.69
C VAL A 265 25.91 -6.89 -39.54
N VAL A 266 27.24 -6.84 -39.56
CA VAL A 266 28.10 -7.41 -38.53
C VAL A 266 28.32 -6.40 -37.41
N ASN A 267 28.55 -5.13 -37.77
CA ASN A 267 28.78 -4.05 -36.82
C ASN A 267 28.48 -2.68 -37.44
N PHE A 268 28.22 -1.68 -36.59
CA PHE A 268 28.20 -0.26 -36.92
C PHE A 268 28.34 0.55 -35.63
N ASP A 269 28.79 1.79 -35.78
CA ASP A 269 28.91 2.73 -34.65
C ASP A 269 27.74 3.72 -34.68
N ILE A 270 27.27 4.11 -33.49
CA ILE A 270 26.25 5.16 -33.30
C ILE A 270 26.92 6.30 -32.52
N ILE A 271 26.91 7.49 -33.09
CA ILE A 271 27.47 8.70 -32.48
C ILE A 271 26.37 9.77 -32.44
N ASP A 272 26.22 10.45 -31.31
CA ASP A 272 25.36 11.62 -31.15
C ASP A 272 25.91 12.83 -31.94
N GLU A 273 25.04 13.70 -32.44
CA GLU A 273 25.42 14.78 -33.38
C GLU A 273 26.52 15.71 -32.83
N ASN A 274 26.51 15.93 -31.52
CA ASN A 274 27.41 16.87 -30.86
C ASN A 274 28.56 16.17 -30.10
N GLU A 275 28.66 14.85 -30.08
CA GLU A 275 29.65 14.04 -29.35
C GLU A 275 29.78 14.38 -27.84
N ASP A 276 28.68 14.71 -27.17
CA ASP A 276 28.61 14.91 -25.73
C ASP A 276 28.22 13.62 -24.97
N GLY A 277 27.89 12.54 -25.68
CA GLY A 277 27.53 11.24 -25.13
C GLY A 277 26.05 11.12 -24.72
N ILE A 278 25.21 12.07 -25.13
CA ILE A 278 23.78 12.10 -24.89
C ILE A 278 23.05 12.10 -26.23
N ASN A 279 22.20 11.10 -26.47
CA ASN A 279 21.24 11.20 -27.57
C ASN A 279 20.04 11.97 -27.05
N GLU A 280 19.78 13.16 -27.59
CA GLU A 280 18.69 13.99 -27.11
C GLU A 280 17.67 14.40 -28.17
N PRO A 281 16.43 14.73 -27.78
CA PRO A 281 15.44 15.25 -28.72
C PRO A 281 15.88 16.57 -29.37
N GLY A 282 15.80 16.62 -30.69
CA GLY A 282 16.18 17.77 -31.52
C GLY A 282 17.52 17.62 -32.24
N GLU A 283 18.29 16.56 -31.94
CA GLU A 283 19.54 16.23 -32.63
C GLU A 283 19.38 15.10 -33.63
N HIS A 284 20.43 14.82 -34.39
CA HIS A 284 20.57 13.62 -35.20
C HIS A 284 21.41 12.57 -34.48
N ILE A 285 21.08 11.30 -34.72
CA ILE A 285 22.05 10.21 -34.56
C ILE A 285 22.81 10.03 -35.87
N HIS A 286 24.11 9.75 -35.76
CA HIS A 286 24.98 9.40 -36.87
C HIS A 286 25.33 7.92 -36.79
N VAL A 287 25.06 7.17 -37.85
CA VAL A 287 25.44 5.75 -37.98
C VAL A 287 26.46 5.60 -39.09
N HIS A 288 27.66 5.12 -38.76
CA HIS A 288 28.76 4.93 -39.71
C HIS A 288 29.57 3.66 -39.39
N ASN A 289 30.67 3.45 -40.11
CA ASN A 289 31.50 2.22 -40.02
C ASN A 289 30.67 0.94 -40.19
N ILE A 290 29.65 0.98 -41.05
CA ILE A 290 28.72 -0.11 -41.24
C ILE A 290 29.44 -1.25 -41.96
N ARG A 291 29.51 -2.42 -41.32
CA ARG A 291 30.13 -3.62 -41.87
C ARG A 291 29.08 -4.63 -42.24
N VAL A 292 29.09 -5.09 -43.49
CA VAL A 292 28.14 -6.06 -44.02
C VAL A 292 28.88 -7.30 -44.47
N ARG A 293 28.37 -8.47 -44.10
CA ARG A 293 28.87 -9.77 -44.55
C ARG A 293 27.80 -10.49 -45.36
N ASN A 294 28.21 -11.10 -46.46
CA ASN A 294 27.37 -12.04 -47.18
C ASN A 294 27.53 -13.45 -46.59
N VAL A 295 26.52 -13.93 -45.87
CA VAL A 295 26.47 -15.29 -45.29
C VAL A 295 25.72 -16.27 -46.20
N GLY A 296 25.35 -15.85 -47.41
CA GLY A 296 24.64 -16.67 -48.39
C GLY A 296 25.57 -17.49 -49.31
N GLY A 297 24.95 -18.14 -50.30
CA GLY A 297 25.63 -19.07 -51.22
C GLY A 297 26.11 -18.46 -52.54
N MET A 298 25.75 -17.21 -52.84
CA MET A 298 26.11 -16.52 -54.08
C MET A 298 26.49 -15.05 -53.82
N PRO A 299 27.21 -14.38 -54.74
CA PRO A 299 27.51 -12.95 -54.64
C PRO A 299 26.24 -12.08 -54.56
N SER A 300 26.33 -10.91 -53.94
CA SER A 300 25.23 -9.93 -54.01
C SER A 300 25.05 -9.40 -55.45
N PRO A 301 23.85 -8.92 -55.83
CA PRO A 301 23.60 -8.45 -57.19
C PRO A 301 24.56 -7.34 -57.64
N GLU A 302 25.08 -7.45 -58.87
CA GLU A 302 26.00 -6.46 -59.45
C GLU A 302 25.26 -5.35 -60.21
N ALA A 303 24.17 -5.70 -60.89
CA ALA A 303 23.41 -4.78 -61.73
C ALA A 303 22.65 -3.71 -60.92
N ARG A 304 22.29 -3.98 -59.65
CA ARG A 304 21.39 -3.15 -58.85
C ARG A 304 22.03 -2.69 -57.55
N SER A 305 21.79 -1.43 -57.21
CA SER A 305 22.25 -0.83 -55.96
C SER A 305 21.27 -1.14 -54.83
N ILE A 306 21.82 -1.47 -53.65
CA ILE A 306 21.05 -1.67 -52.43
C ILE A 306 21.18 -0.40 -51.58
N HIS A 307 20.06 0.23 -51.26
CA HIS A 307 20.01 1.39 -50.38
C HIS A 307 19.96 0.92 -48.95
N ILE A 308 20.73 1.54 -48.07
CA ILE A 308 20.63 1.34 -46.62
C ILE A 308 20.04 2.60 -46.00
N LEU A 309 19.11 2.44 -45.06
CA LEU A 309 18.52 3.50 -44.25
C LEU A 309 18.42 3.05 -42.78
N ILE A 310 18.27 4.02 -41.88
CA ILE A 310 17.80 3.76 -40.52
C ILE A 310 16.29 3.51 -40.57
N GLN A 311 15.81 2.52 -39.85
CA GLN A 311 14.38 2.27 -39.69
C GLN A 311 13.78 3.34 -38.77
N GLY A 312 12.75 4.03 -39.26
CA GLY A 312 12.02 5.01 -38.45
C GLY A 312 11.28 4.36 -37.28
N THR A 313 11.24 5.08 -36.16
CA THR A 313 10.53 4.70 -34.93
C THR A 313 9.65 5.86 -34.46
N GLN A 314 9.09 5.77 -33.25
CA GLN A 314 8.35 6.89 -32.67
C GLN A 314 9.26 8.10 -32.40
N PHE A 315 10.52 7.84 -32.00
CA PHE A 315 11.52 8.88 -31.73
C PHE A 315 12.45 9.13 -32.91
N LEU A 316 12.74 8.14 -33.76
CA LEU A 316 13.73 8.28 -34.83
C LEU A 316 13.05 8.53 -36.18
N GLU A 317 13.41 9.66 -36.80
CA GLU A 317 12.99 10.04 -38.14
C GLU A 317 14.16 9.97 -39.12
N PRO A 318 14.24 8.94 -39.96
CA PRO A 318 15.38 8.75 -40.85
C PRO A 318 15.43 9.82 -41.94
N ILE A 319 16.63 10.29 -42.27
CA ILE A 319 16.85 11.23 -43.37
C ILE A 319 16.90 10.46 -44.69
N ALA A 320 15.71 10.14 -45.22
CA ALA A 320 15.56 9.29 -46.40
C ALA A 320 16.10 9.91 -47.71
N SER A 321 16.38 11.23 -47.73
CA SER A 321 16.97 11.93 -48.88
C SER A 321 18.45 11.60 -49.11
N GLU A 322 19.14 11.03 -48.11
CA GLU A 322 20.57 10.74 -48.15
C GLU A 322 20.85 9.24 -47.89
N PRO A 323 20.36 8.31 -48.74
CA PRO A 323 20.68 6.90 -48.56
C PRO A 323 22.16 6.62 -48.84
N ILE A 324 22.73 5.65 -48.14
CA ILE A 324 24.04 5.10 -48.48
C ILE A 324 23.87 3.86 -49.36
N PHE A 325 24.86 3.60 -50.21
CA PHE A 325 24.82 2.50 -51.18
C PHE A 325 25.74 1.36 -50.75
N MET A 326 25.20 0.15 -50.73
CA MET A 326 25.99 -1.03 -50.46
C MET A 326 26.98 -1.31 -51.61
N PRO A 327 28.22 -1.75 -51.32
CA PRO A 327 29.12 -2.27 -52.34
C PRO A 327 28.47 -3.40 -53.16
N LYS A 328 28.71 -3.39 -54.47
CA LYS A 328 28.20 -4.40 -55.41
C LYS A 328 29.01 -5.70 -55.33
N SER A 329 28.41 -6.83 -55.71
CA SER A 329 29.09 -8.12 -55.90
C SER A 329 29.90 -8.61 -54.68
N ILE A 330 29.32 -8.51 -53.48
CA ILE A 330 29.91 -9.00 -52.22
C ILE A 330 29.92 -10.53 -52.26
N GLN A 331 31.09 -11.13 -52.30
CA GLN A 331 31.27 -12.57 -52.44
C GLN A 331 30.77 -13.34 -51.21
N PRO A 332 30.38 -14.63 -51.35
CA PRO A 332 30.06 -15.48 -50.21
C PRO A 332 31.17 -15.49 -49.15
N GLY A 333 30.82 -15.24 -47.89
CA GLY A 333 31.75 -15.13 -46.76
C GLY A 333 32.53 -13.80 -46.67
N GLN A 334 32.47 -12.95 -47.70
CA GLN A 334 33.16 -11.65 -47.70
C GLN A 334 32.46 -10.67 -46.77
N GLU A 335 33.27 -9.94 -46.01
CA GLU A 335 32.86 -8.78 -45.23
C GLU A 335 33.39 -7.51 -45.90
N VAL A 336 32.53 -6.50 -46.02
CA VAL A 336 32.86 -5.21 -46.61
C VAL A 336 32.39 -4.07 -45.71
N GLU A 337 33.12 -2.97 -45.75
CA GLU A 337 32.70 -1.71 -45.15
C GLU A 337 31.84 -0.92 -46.15
N VAL A 338 30.71 -0.40 -45.68
CA VAL A 338 29.81 0.43 -46.49
C VAL A 338 30.20 1.90 -46.30
N PRO A 339 30.65 2.59 -47.36
CA PRO A 339 31.06 3.98 -47.24
C PRO A 339 29.85 4.91 -47.06
N GLY A 340 29.95 5.83 -46.09
CA GLY A 340 28.95 6.88 -45.84
C GLY A 340 28.50 6.96 -44.38
N ILE A 341 27.58 7.89 -44.13
CA ILE A 341 26.98 8.13 -42.80
C ILE A 341 25.47 8.18 -42.98
N LEU A 342 24.74 7.41 -42.19
CA LEU A 342 23.29 7.51 -42.08
C LEU A 342 22.91 8.44 -40.94
N ARG A 343 21.83 9.21 -41.16
CA ARG A 343 21.30 10.14 -40.15
C ARG A 343 19.85 9.84 -39.84
N ALA A 344 19.49 9.96 -38.57
CA ALA A 344 18.09 10.02 -38.16
C ALA A 344 17.89 11.11 -37.12
N TYR A 345 16.87 11.94 -37.32
CA TYR A 345 16.49 13.01 -36.40
C TYR A 345 15.73 12.42 -35.20
N ILE A 346 16.13 12.82 -34.00
CA ILE A 346 15.46 12.45 -32.75
C ILE A 346 14.31 13.43 -32.51
N ARG A 347 13.09 12.95 -32.65
CA ARG A 347 11.87 13.74 -32.49
C ARG A 347 11.69 14.20 -31.05
N ASN A 348 11.11 15.40 -30.95
CA ASN A 348 10.60 15.95 -29.70
C ASN A 348 9.38 15.16 -29.21
N GLU A 349 9.21 15.12 -27.89
CA GLU A 349 8.08 14.45 -27.24
C GLU A 349 6.75 15.08 -27.66
N TRP A 350 5.74 14.26 -27.93
CA TRP A 350 4.43 14.74 -28.40
C TRP A 350 3.47 15.18 -27.29
N ALA A 351 3.80 14.94 -26.03
CA ALA A 351 2.98 15.26 -24.86
C ALA A 351 3.80 15.88 -23.74
N GLU A 352 3.16 16.75 -22.95
CA GLU A 352 3.75 17.31 -21.73
C GLU A 352 4.00 16.21 -20.70
N LYS A 353 5.18 16.24 -20.06
CA LYS A 353 5.55 15.24 -19.07
C LYS A 353 4.77 15.40 -17.76
N PRO A 354 4.54 14.30 -17.04
CA PRO A 354 4.17 14.39 -15.63
C PRO A 354 5.22 15.17 -14.82
N LEU A 355 4.75 15.87 -13.79
CA LEU A 355 5.60 16.64 -12.87
C LEU A 355 6.70 15.74 -12.26
N GLY A 356 7.92 16.27 -12.24
CA GLY A 356 9.12 15.67 -11.66
C GLY A 356 9.72 14.51 -12.45
N LYS A 357 9.22 14.19 -13.65
CA LYS A 357 9.75 13.10 -14.48
C LYS A 357 10.81 13.58 -15.46
N VAL A 358 11.93 12.86 -15.47
CA VAL A 358 13.03 13.01 -16.43
C VAL A 358 12.70 12.18 -17.69
N LEU A 359 13.17 12.62 -18.86
CA LEU A 359 13.08 11.79 -20.08
C LEU A 359 14.14 10.68 -20.02
N THR A 360 13.68 9.44 -20.08
CA THR A 360 14.54 8.28 -20.28
C THR A 360 13.82 7.30 -21.19
N ALA A 361 13.97 7.46 -22.50
CA ALA A 361 13.40 6.57 -23.49
C ALA A 361 14.48 5.61 -24.02
N SER A 362 14.20 4.31 -23.97
CA SER A 362 15.03 3.28 -24.62
C SER A 362 14.52 3.07 -26.03
N GLU A 363 15.41 3.16 -27.02
CA GLU A 363 15.04 3.03 -28.43
C GLU A 363 16.02 2.10 -29.15
N SER A 364 15.56 1.46 -30.22
CA SER A 364 16.38 0.54 -31.00
C SER A 364 16.68 1.12 -32.37
N VAL A 365 17.95 1.39 -32.64
CA VAL A 365 18.44 1.67 -34.00
C VAL A 365 18.53 0.36 -34.77
N GLN A 366 17.80 0.27 -35.89
CA GLN A 366 17.87 -0.84 -36.83
C GLN A 366 18.14 -0.30 -38.22
N LEU A 367 19.03 -0.97 -38.97
CA LEU A 367 19.27 -0.65 -40.36
C LEU A 367 18.38 -1.52 -41.25
N VAL A 368 17.80 -0.90 -42.28
CA VAL A 368 17.05 -1.59 -43.32
C VAL A 368 17.74 -1.37 -44.66
N ALA A 369 17.89 -2.45 -45.41
CA ALA A 369 18.45 -2.40 -46.75
C ALA A 369 17.38 -2.80 -47.77
N TYR A 370 17.23 -2.09 -48.89
CA TYR A 370 16.21 -2.39 -49.90
C TYR A 370 16.68 -2.07 -51.32
N PHE A 371 16.12 -2.79 -52.29
CA PHE A 371 16.29 -2.53 -53.72
C PHE A 371 15.28 -1.47 -54.18
N ASN A 372 15.69 -0.21 -54.23
CA ASN A 372 14.78 0.93 -54.44
C ASN A 372 14.09 0.96 -55.81
N GLU A 373 14.71 0.42 -56.86
CA GLU A 373 14.26 0.64 -58.24
C GLU A 373 13.13 -0.29 -58.71
N ARG A 374 12.97 -1.48 -58.12
CA ARG A 374 12.05 -2.52 -58.62
C ARG A 374 11.18 -3.10 -57.51
N LEU A 375 11.74 -4.01 -56.71
CA LEU A 375 10.98 -4.71 -55.68
C LEU A 375 10.61 -3.83 -54.50
N ASN A 376 11.43 -2.82 -54.20
CA ASN A 376 11.31 -2.00 -52.99
C ASN A 376 11.19 -2.87 -51.71
N ARG A 377 11.79 -4.06 -51.74
CA ARG A 377 11.66 -5.06 -50.68
C ARG A 377 12.84 -4.96 -49.72
N PRO A 378 12.62 -4.95 -48.40
CA PRO A 378 13.71 -4.98 -47.45
C PRO A 378 14.40 -6.35 -47.45
N LEU A 379 15.73 -6.34 -47.29
CA LEU A 379 16.52 -7.55 -47.08
C LEU A 379 16.11 -8.18 -45.74
N PRO A 380 15.75 -9.48 -45.73
CA PRO A 380 15.36 -10.16 -44.51
C PRO A 380 16.55 -10.29 -43.56
N ASN A 381 16.31 -10.10 -42.26
CA ASN A 381 17.32 -10.25 -41.20
C ASN A 381 18.61 -9.45 -41.43
N PHE A 382 18.49 -8.29 -42.09
CA PHE A 382 19.65 -7.48 -42.48
C PHE A 382 20.43 -6.94 -41.27
N CYS A 383 19.74 -6.44 -40.23
CA CYS A 383 20.38 -5.84 -39.06
C CYS A 383 19.65 -6.22 -37.78
N GLY A 384 20.41 -6.54 -36.73
CA GLY A 384 19.86 -6.66 -35.37
C GLY A 384 19.60 -5.28 -34.74
N PRO A 385 18.81 -5.23 -33.64
CA PRO A 385 18.59 -4.01 -32.88
C PRO A 385 19.85 -3.56 -32.12
N ALA A 386 20.28 -2.31 -32.30
CA ALA A 386 21.24 -1.64 -31.42
C ALA A 386 20.52 -0.66 -30.49
N GLN A 387 20.70 -0.80 -29.18
CA GLN A 387 19.98 0.01 -28.19
C GLN A 387 20.65 1.37 -27.97
N ILE A 388 19.84 2.41 -27.88
CA ILE A 388 20.24 3.76 -27.47
C ILE A 388 19.30 4.27 -26.37
N PHE A 389 19.77 5.27 -25.62
CA PHE A 389 18.96 5.98 -24.63
C PHE A 389 18.80 7.43 -25.03
N ILE A 390 17.55 7.86 -25.12
CA ILE A 390 17.18 9.25 -25.40
C ILE A 390 16.87 9.94 -24.07
N ARG A 391 17.59 11.02 -23.78
CA ARG A 391 17.47 11.84 -22.56
C ARG A 391 17.94 13.26 -22.82
N TYR A 392 17.62 14.20 -21.92
CA TYR A 392 18.21 15.53 -21.96
C TYR A 392 19.56 15.55 -21.21
N PRO A 393 20.50 16.42 -21.61
CA PRO A 393 21.82 16.52 -21.00
C PRO A 393 21.80 17.15 -19.60
N LEU A 394 20.80 18.01 -19.33
CA LEU A 394 20.60 18.65 -18.04
C LEU A 394 19.44 18.03 -17.28
N GLU A 395 19.59 17.89 -15.96
CA GLU A 395 18.59 17.31 -15.06
C GLU A 395 18.41 18.16 -13.81
N LEU A 396 17.15 18.43 -13.48
CA LEU A 396 16.76 19.28 -12.35
C LEU A 396 16.29 18.43 -11.16
N ASP A 397 17.00 18.53 -10.04
CA ASP A 397 16.58 17.88 -8.80
C ASP A 397 15.25 18.45 -8.29
N PRO A 398 14.45 17.67 -7.53
CA PRO A 398 13.32 18.21 -6.80
C PRO A 398 13.76 19.38 -5.91
N PRO A 399 13.07 20.53 -5.95
CA PRO A 399 13.43 21.68 -5.14
C PRO A 399 13.29 21.38 -3.65
N THR A 400 14.19 21.94 -2.85
CA THR A 400 14.06 21.90 -1.39
C THR A 400 13.38 23.20 -0.93
N TYR A 401 12.18 23.08 -0.36
CA TYR A 401 11.36 24.21 0.10
C TYR A 401 10.63 23.88 1.41
N LEU A 402 10.00 24.89 2.02
CA LEU A 402 9.20 24.73 3.23
C LEU A 402 7.73 24.47 2.87
N ASP A 403 7.09 23.44 3.42
CA ASP A 403 5.65 23.20 3.19
C ASP A 403 4.75 24.32 3.77
N CYS A 404 5.28 25.16 4.66
CA CYS A 404 4.56 26.30 5.21
C CYS A 404 5.48 27.50 5.40
N VAL A 405 4.96 28.69 5.07
CA VAL A 405 5.69 29.96 5.20
C VAL A 405 4.83 31.02 5.86
N ALA A 406 5.48 31.90 6.61
CA ALA A 406 4.80 32.98 7.28
C ALA A 406 4.50 34.12 6.29
N LYS A 407 3.32 34.70 6.39
CA LYS A 407 2.96 35.93 5.69
C LYS A 407 3.96 37.04 6.03
N GLY A 408 4.44 37.77 5.02
CA GLY A 408 5.45 38.82 5.18
C GLY A 408 6.88 38.32 5.38
N SER A 409 7.13 37.00 5.46
CA SER A 409 8.48 36.48 5.61
C SER A 409 9.22 36.40 4.27
N THR A 410 10.54 36.46 4.35
CA THR A 410 11.44 36.19 3.23
C THR A 410 12.02 34.79 3.36
N VAL A 411 11.86 33.98 2.33
CA VAL A 411 12.26 32.57 2.30
C VAL A 411 13.19 32.31 1.13
N ARG A 412 14.15 31.42 1.32
CA ARG A 412 15.13 30.99 0.33
C ARG A 412 14.79 29.59 -0.14
N PHE A 413 14.59 29.41 -1.44
CA PHE A 413 14.51 28.07 -2.02
C PHE A 413 15.82 27.73 -2.69
N ARG A 414 16.06 26.41 -2.75
CA ARG A 414 17.27 25.85 -3.33
C ARG A 414 16.90 24.68 -4.23
N TRP A 415 17.47 24.66 -5.42
CA TRP A 415 17.45 23.51 -6.31
C TRP A 415 18.83 23.26 -6.90
N LYS A 416 19.02 22.04 -7.41
CA LYS A 416 20.27 21.63 -8.04
C LYS A 416 20.02 21.26 -9.48
N LEU A 417 20.95 21.65 -10.33
CA LEU A 417 20.95 21.32 -11.74
C LEU A 417 22.22 20.51 -12.04
N HIS A 418 22.04 19.35 -12.64
CA HIS A 418 23.11 18.43 -13.03
C HIS A 418 23.35 18.53 -14.52
N ASN A 419 24.63 18.51 -14.92
CA ASN A 419 25.03 18.28 -16.30
C ASN A 419 25.54 16.84 -16.43
N ASN A 420 24.73 15.98 -17.06
CA ASN A 420 25.03 14.57 -17.27
C ASN A 420 25.80 14.30 -18.57
N SER A 421 26.10 15.34 -19.36
CA SER A 421 26.88 15.23 -20.60
C SER A 421 28.39 15.30 -20.36
N SER A 422 29.17 14.99 -21.39
CA SER A 422 30.63 15.14 -21.39
C SER A 422 31.10 16.53 -21.84
N LYS A 423 30.19 17.47 -22.14
CA LYS A 423 30.49 18.83 -22.59
C LYS A 423 29.88 19.88 -21.67
N ALA A 424 30.43 21.10 -21.70
CA ALA A 424 29.88 22.21 -20.94
C ALA A 424 28.62 22.77 -21.62
N TYR A 425 27.63 23.12 -20.81
CA TYR A 425 26.32 23.64 -21.24
C TYR A 425 26.08 25.05 -20.70
N GLY A 426 25.22 25.83 -21.36
CA GLY A 426 25.00 27.25 -21.05
C GLY A 426 25.39 28.16 -22.22
N ILE A 427 25.11 29.46 -22.06
CA ILE A 427 25.36 30.48 -23.10
C ILE A 427 26.86 30.60 -23.42
N ASP A 428 27.71 30.47 -22.40
CA ASP A 428 29.17 30.58 -22.51
C ASP A 428 29.86 29.21 -22.71
N GLY A 429 29.12 28.12 -22.53
CA GLY A 429 29.62 26.75 -22.70
C GLY A 429 30.03 26.42 -24.14
N ILE A 430 30.77 25.33 -24.33
CA ILE A 430 31.32 24.95 -25.65
C ILE A 430 30.26 24.74 -26.73
N LEU A 431 29.06 24.27 -26.35
CA LEU A 431 27.92 24.08 -27.25
C LEU A 431 27.08 25.37 -27.45
N ARG A 432 27.33 26.42 -26.66
CA ARG A 432 26.58 27.70 -26.65
C ARG A 432 25.07 27.53 -26.59
N ARG A 433 24.64 26.54 -25.81
CA ARG A 433 23.25 26.12 -25.74
C ARG A 433 22.59 26.76 -24.53
N ALA A 434 21.64 27.65 -24.78
CA ALA A 434 20.95 28.36 -23.72
C ALA A 434 20.16 27.38 -22.84
N ALA A 435 20.37 27.50 -21.53
CA ALA A 435 19.63 26.78 -20.51
C ALA A 435 19.26 27.77 -19.41
N ALA A 436 18.15 27.54 -18.74
CA ALA A 436 17.72 28.36 -17.62
C ALA A 436 16.83 27.57 -16.67
N THR A 437 16.67 28.04 -15.45
CA THR A 437 15.56 27.60 -14.61
C THR A 437 14.50 28.69 -14.55
N ARG A 438 13.24 28.30 -14.74
CA ARG A 438 12.10 29.22 -14.73
C ARG A 438 11.22 28.92 -13.53
N MET A 439 11.06 29.90 -12.66
CA MET A 439 10.14 29.86 -11.53
C MET A 439 8.91 30.71 -11.85
N SER A 440 7.70 30.22 -11.55
CA SER A 440 6.48 31.00 -11.73
C SER A 440 5.50 30.87 -10.57
N ASP A 441 4.87 31.99 -10.20
CA ASP A 441 3.82 32.12 -9.20
C ASP A 441 2.49 32.61 -9.81
N PRO A 442 1.67 31.71 -10.36
CA PRO A 442 0.38 32.09 -10.93
C PRO A 442 -0.58 32.78 -9.94
N ASN A 443 -0.40 32.56 -8.62
CA ASN A 443 -1.29 33.11 -7.59
C ASN A 443 -0.84 34.48 -7.08
N ARG A 444 0.39 34.92 -7.42
CA ARG A 444 0.99 36.20 -6.99
C ARG A 444 1.01 36.39 -5.47
N PHE A 445 1.21 35.28 -4.75
CA PHE A 445 1.37 35.28 -3.30
C PHE A 445 2.81 35.56 -2.87
N PHE A 446 3.76 35.39 -3.78
CA PHE A 446 5.18 35.64 -3.60
C PHE A 446 5.63 36.79 -4.48
N THR A 447 6.45 37.66 -3.92
CA THR A 447 7.23 38.64 -4.69
C THR A 447 8.61 38.03 -4.92
N LEU A 448 8.91 37.74 -6.18
CA LEU A 448 10.15 37.08 -6.58
C LEU A 448 11.25 38.15 -6.71
N THR A 449 12.33 38.04 -5.93
CA THR A 449 13.34 39.13 -5.79
C THR A 449 13.99 39.54 -7.11
N TYR A 450 14.17 38.58 -8.02
CA TYR A 450 14.84 38.77 -9.30
C TYR A 450 13.87 38.84 -10.49
N ALA A 451 12.56 38.97 -10.24
CA ALA A 451 11.59 39.11 -11.33
C ALA A 451 11.71 40.47 -12.01
N THR A 452 11.48 40.47 -13.32
CA THR A 452 11.48 41.69 -14.12
C THR A 452 10.15 42.45 -13.96
N ALA A 453 10.17 43.76 -14.18
CA ALA A 453 8.99 44.61 -13.99
C ALA A 453 7.82 44.25 -14.93
N ASP A 454 8.11 43.67 -16.10
CA ASP A 454 7.12 43.21 -17.08
C ASP A 454 6.50 41.85 -16.72
N LYS A 455 7.17 41.04 -15.90
CA LYS A 455 6.72 39.72 -15.46
C LYS A 455 6.99 39.49 -13.96
N PRO A 456 6.28 40.20 -13.06
CA PRO A 456 6.53 40.13 -11.62
C PRO A 456 6.23 38.76 -10.99
N ASP A 457 5.51 37.90 -11.71
CA ASP A 457 5.11 36.54 -11.32
C ASP A 457 6.04 35.45 -11.87
N GLU A 458 7.13 35.82 -12.54
CA GLU A 458 8.06 34.88 -13.16
C GLU A 458 9.52 35.32 -12.97
N VAL A 459 10.40 34.36 -12.67
CA VAL A 459 11.85 34.57 -12.76
C VAL A 459 12.45 33.53 -13.69
N ILE A 460 13.38 33.97 -14.53
CA ILE A 460 14.22 33.12 -15.35
C ILE A 460 15.66 33.34 -14.89
N ASP A 461 16.27 32.29 -14.36
CA ASP A 461 17.69 32.25 -14.00
C ASP A 461 18.46 31.61 -15.15
N ASP A 462 19.00 32.45 -16.04
CA ASP A 462 19.81 32.01 -17.18
C ASP A 462 21.12 31.38 -16.73
N LEU A 463 21.49 30.28 -17.36
CA LEU A 463 22.72 29.55 -17.08
C LEU A 463 23.84 30.02 -18.00
N SER A 464 24.86 30.69 -17.43
CA SER A 464 26.08 31.06 -18.15
C SER A 464 26.85 29.83 -18.59
N GLU A 465 27.27 28.99 -17.65
CA GLU A 465 28.00 27.75 -17.91
C GLU A 465 27.84 26.73 -16.77
N ILE A 466 27.71 25.45 -17.12
CA ILE A 466 27.83 24.30 -16.23
C ILE A 466 28.82 23.29 -16.83
N GLU A 467 29.87 22.98 -16.08
CA GLU A 467 30.93 22.06 -16.49
C GLU A 467 30.41 20.63 -16.72
N PRO A 468 31.07 19.81 -17.54
CA PRO A 468 30.74 18.40 -17.72
C PRO A 468 30.66 17.65 -16.39
N GLN A 469 29.67 16.76 -16.23
CA GLN A 469 29.51 15.91 -15.04
C GLN A 469 29.48 16.69 -13.71
N SER A 470 29.07 17.96 -13.75
CA SER A 470 29.05 18.84 -12.58
C SER A 470 27.63 19.16 -12.13
N VAL A 471 27.54 19.75 -10.93
CA VAL A 471 26.29 20.15 -10.30
C VAL A 471 26.42 21.59 -9.83
N ILE A 472 25.44 22.42 -10.20
CA ILE A 472 25.31 23.77 -9.65
C ILE A 472 24.12 23.82 -8.70
N THR A 473 24.21 24.70 -7.72
CA THR A 473 23.11 24.98 -6.79
C THR A 473 22.62 26.39 -7.08
N ILE A 474 21.32 26.53 -7.32
CA ILE A 474 20.66 27.81 -7.56
C ILE A 474 19.82 28.12 -6.31
N ASP A 475 20.05 29.30 -5.75
CA ASP A 475 19.36 29.82 -4.57
C ASP A 475 18.58 31.07 -4.96
N GLN A 476 17.30 31.12 -4.61
CA GLN A 476 16.44 32.27 -4.88
C GLN A 476 15.68 32.68 -3.62
N ASP A 477 15.64 33.99 -3.36
CA ASP A 477 14.92 34.57 -2.24
C ASP A 477 13.55 35.09 -2.70
N PHE A 478 12.53 34.83 -1.88
CA PHE A 478 11.12 35.14 -2.13
C PHE A 478 10.55 35.84 -0.92
N SER A 479 9.76 36.90 -1.11
CA SER A 479 8.99 37.48 0.00
C SER A 479 7.51 37.13 -0.13
N VAL A 480 6.91 36.65 0.95
CA VAL A 480 5.48 36.33 0.98
C VAL A 480 4.70 37.64 1.09
N ASN A 481 3.82 37.91 0.13
CA ASN A 481 3.08 39.17 0.07
C ASN A 481 2.31 39.44 1.39
N PRO A 482 2.53 40.58 2.06
CA PRO A 482 1.89 40.92 3.32
C PRO A 482 0.40 41.25 3.19
N ASN A 483 -0.16 41.23 1.99
CA ASN A 483 -1.60 41.35 1.76
C ASN A 483 -2.29 39.99 1.54
N THR A 484 -1.53 38.91 1.42
CA THR A 484 -2.08 37.57 1.23
C THR A 484 -2.97 37.15 2.41
N MET A 485 -4.07 36.47 2.12
CA MET A 485 -4.95 35.92 3.15
C MET A 485 -4.21 34.81 3.91
N GLU A 486 -4.25 34.85 5.24
CA GLU A 486 -3.70 33.79 6.07
C GLU A 486 -4.43 32.48 5.81
N TYR A 487 -3.69 31.38 5.83
CA TYR A 487 -4.15 30.04 5.51
C TYR A 487 -4.68 29.92 4.07
N SER A 488 -3.95 30.53 3.14
CA SER A 488 -4.09 30.30 1.69
C SER A 488 -3.04 29.31 1.19
N GLU A 489 -3.14 28.89 -0.07
CA GLU A 489 -2.25 27.90 -0.69
C GLU A 489 -1.45 28.54 -1.82
N GLY A 490 -0.14 28.68 -1.61
CA GLY A 490 0.82 29.07 -2.62
C GLY A 490 1.17 27.88 -3.52
N ASN A 491 1.03 28.09 -4.83
CA ASN A 491 1.39 27.11 -5.85
C ASN A 491 2.47 27.72 -6.72
N LEU A 492 3.69 27.18 -6.62
CA LEU A 492 4.82 27.59 -7.42
C LEU A 492 5.19 26.46 -8.39
N SER A 493 5.66 26.79 -9.58
CA SER A 493 6.27 25.81 -10.48
C SER A 493 7.69 26.20 -10.84
N LEU A 494 8.57 25.20 -10.78
CA LEU A 494 9.97 25.30 -11.17
C LEU A 494 10.19 24.44 -12.41
N GLU A 495 10.69 25.04 -13.48
CA GLU A 495 10.91 24.40 -14.77
C GLU A 495 12.39 24.48 -15.16
N LEU A 496 12.92 23.39 -15.73
CA LEU A 496 14.18 23.40 -16.46
C LEU A 496 13.88 23.74 -17.91
N MET A 497 14.44 24.86 -18.34
CA MET A 497 14.33 25.35 -19.70
C MET A 497 15.62 25.05 -20.46
N LEU A 498 15.52 24.47 -21.65
CA LEU A 498 16.68 24.13 -22.49
C LEU A 498 16.36 24.48 -23.94
N SER A 499 17.32 25.09 -24.65
CA SER A 499 17.12 25.46 -26.05
C SER A 499 17.15 24.23 -26.95
N ASP A 500 16.23 24.16 -27.90
CA ASP A 500 16.24 23.15 -28.93
C ASP A 500 17.53 23.25 -29.78
N PRO A 501 18.26 22.15 -30.03
CA PRO A 501 19.56 22.16 -30.69
C PRO A 501 19.54 22.80 -32.08
N LYS A 502 18.42 22.64 -32.80
CA LYS A 502 18.29 23.04 -34.19
C LYS A 502 17.69 24.44 -34.34
N THR A 503 16.67 24.74 -33.56
CA THR A 503 15.93 26.02 -33.67
C THR A 503 16.43 27.10 -32.71
N GLY A 504 17.17 26.71 -31.66
CA GLY A 504 17.57 27.61 -30.57
C GLY A 504 16.42 28.04 -29.65
N ALA A 505 15.19 27.57 -29.89
CA ALA A 505 14.02 27.96 -29.11
C ALA A 505 14.05 27.31 -27.72
N LEU A 506 13.91 28.12 -26.67
CA LEU A 506 13.89 27.66 -25.29
C LEU A 506 12.56 26.94 -24.96
N ARG A 507 12.63 25.75 -24.37
CA ARG A 507 11.44 24.97 -23.97
C ARG A 507 11.60 24.31 -22.60
N SER A 508 10.48 24.05 -21.95
CA SER A 508 10.43 23.30 -20.69
C SER A 508 10.69 21.82 -20.95
N VAL A 509 11.76 21.27 -20.37
CA VAL A 509 12.15 19.85 -20.52
C VAL A 509 11.90 19.02 -19.26
N GLN A 510 11.75 19.68 -18.11
CA GLN A 510 11.41 19.10 -16.82
C GLN A 510 10.69 20.13 -15.94
N LYS A 511 9.69 19.72 -15.15
CA LYS A 511 8.87 20.63 -14.33
C LYS A 511 8.56 20.03 -12.96
N HIS A 512 8.70 20.81 -11.89
CA HIS A 512 8.30 20.49 -10.52
C HIS A 512 7.23 21.47 -10.04
N ALA A 513 6.31 21.00 -9.21
CA ALA A 513 5.33 21.83 -8.52
C ALA A 513 5.62 21.85 -7.02
N MET A 514 5.46 23.01 -6.41
CA MET A 514 5.65 23.23 -4.98
C MET A 514 4.35 23.78 -4.40
N HIS A 515 3.89 23.15 -3.32
CA HIS A 515 2.63 23.49 -2.67
C HIS A 515 2.92 23.92 -1.24
N MET A 516 2.53 25.14 -0.89
CA MET A 516 2.92 25.77 0.36
C MET A 516 1.73 26.40 1.04
N GLN A 517 1.54 26.10 2.32
CA GLN A 517 0.55 26.80 3.13
C GLN A 517 1.12 28.15 3.58
N ILE A 518 0.39 29.23 3.32
CA ILE A 518 0.75 30.56 3.83
C ILE A 518 0.05 30.73 5.17
N SER A 519 0.80 30.96 6.25
CA SER A 519 0.27 31.03 7.60
C SER A 519 0.57 32.39 8.24
N GLY A 520 -0.26 32.83 9.19
CA GLY A 520 0.06 33.99 10.01
C GLY A 520 1.23 33.69 10.95
N ILE A 521 1.96 34.73 11.37
CA ILE A 521 2.91 34.62 12.48
C ILE A 521 2.09 34.46 13.75
N TYR A 522 2.46 33.52 14.61
CA TYR A 522 1.84 33.37 15.92
C TYR A 522 1.84 34.73 16.64
N SER A 523 0.77 35.05 17.34
CA SER A 523 0.71 36.20 18.25
C SER A 523 -0.14 35.80 19.45
N LEU A 524 0.31 36.18 20.64
CA LEU A 524 -0.42 35.91 21.88
C LEU A 524 -1.41 37.05 22.11
N SER A 525 -2.71 36.74 22.03
CA SER A 525 -3.77 37.71 22.37
C SER A 525 -3.64 38.18 23.83
N GLU A 526 -4.02 39.43 24.13
CA GLU A 526 -4.03 39.94 25.51
C GLU A 526 -4.89 39.11 26.47
N LYS A 527 -5.98 38.54 25.95
CA LYS A 527 -6.91 37.68 26.68
C LYS A 527 -7.08 36.33 25.97
N PRO A 528 -6.08 35.41 26.01
CA PRO A 528 -6.15 34.16 25.25
C PRO A 528 -7.24 33.24 25.79
N SER A 529 -8.11 32.74 24.92
CA SER A 529 -9.20 31.82 25.27
C SER A 529 -9.03 30.46 24.58
N PHE A 530 -8.69 30.48 23.29
CA PHE A 530 -8.39 29.31 22.48
C PHE A 530 -6.99 29.39 21.88
N LEU A 531 -6.28 28.26 21.91
CA LEU A 531 -5.17 27.99 21.01
C LEU A 531 -5.62 26.96 19.97
N LEU A 532 -5.40 27.25 18.69
CA LEU A 532 -5.51 26.27 17.60
C LEU A 532 -4.12 25.93 17.09
N VAL A 533 -3.72 24.68 17.26
CA VAL A 533 -2.45 24.13 16.77
C VAL A 533 -2.70 23.45 15.43
N VAL A 534 -2.02 23.94 14.39
CA VAL A 534 -2.13 23.47 13.00
C VAL A 534 -0.75 23.08 12.46
N ASN A 535 -0.72 22.51 11.26
CA ASN A 535 0.48 22.19 10.51
C ASN A 535 0.25 22.42 9.00
N SER A 536 1.28 22.23 8.19
CA SER A 536 1.26 22.46 6.74
C SER A 536 0.24 21.62 5.96
N LYS A 537 -0.27 20.52 6.54
CA LYS A 537 -1.30 19.67 5.94
C LYS A 537 -2.68 19.84 6.59
N THR A 538 -2.82 20.76 7.56
CA THR A 538 -4.13 21.13 8.09
C THR A 538 -4.95 21.84 7.00
N PRO A 539 -6.17 21.37 6.67
CA PRO A 539 -6.95 21.96 5.59
C PRO A 539 -7.32 23.42 5.87
N ASN A 540 -7.01 24.32 4.94
CA ASN A 540 -7.28 25.76 5.04
C ASN A 540 -8.74 26.07 5.36
N HIS A 541 -9.69 25.38 4.71
CA HIS A 541 -11.12 25.57 4.98
C HIS A 541 -11.51 25.22 6.42
N ALA A 542 -10.86 24.22 7.02
CA ALA A 542 -11.13 23.83 8.40
C ALA A 542 -10.62 24.88 9.39
N ILE A 543 -9.44 25.46 9.13
CA ILE A 543 -8.90 26.58 9.92
C ILE A 543 -9.88 27.76 9.88
N HIS A 544 -10.37 28.14 8.70
CA HIS A 544 -11.34 29.23 8.57
C HIS A 544 -12.70 28.93 9.23
N GLN A 545 -13.17 27.68 9.21
CA GLN A 545 -14.39 27.26 9.92
C GLN A 545 -14.23 27.43 11.44
N ILE A 546 -13.06 27.07 12.00
CA ILE A 546 -12.76 27.25 13.42
C ILE A 546 -12.60 28.74 13.77
N ILE A 547 -11.91 29.52 12.93
CA ILE A 547 -11.81 30.98 13.08
C ILE A 547 -13.21 31.60 13.16
N THR A 548 -14.08 31.25 12.21
CA THR A 548 -15.45 31.78 12.14
C THR A 548 -16.27 31.39 13.38
N LEU A 549 -16.18 30.13 13.82
CA LEU A 549 -16.87 29.70 15.03
C LEU A 549 -16.37 30.46 16.28
N VAL A 550 -15.06 30.51 16.50
CA VAL A 550 -14.49 31.03 17.75
C VAL A 550 -14.54 32.56 17.81
N ARG A 551 -14.12 33.24 16.73
CA ARG A 551 -14.06 34.71 16.71
C ARG A 551 -15.42 35.35 16.46
N THR A 552 -16.26 34.77 15.59
CA THR A 552 -17.50 35.43 15.12
C THR A 552 -18.77 34.92 15.80
N ARG A 553 -18.81 33.66 16.28
CA ARG A 553 -20.02 33.10 16.90
C ARG A 553 -19.90 32.94 18.41
N LEU A 554 -18.72 32.54 18.90
CA LEU A 554 -18.39 32.54 20.32
C LEU A 554 -17.91 33.91 20.81
N HIS A 555 -17.45 34.80 19.91
CA HIS A 555 -16.93 36.14 20.27
C HIS A 555 -15.79 36.08 21.31
N THR A 556 -14.93 35.06 21.21
CA THR A 556 -13.76 34.88 22.06
C THR A 556 -12.46 35.04 21.26
N SER A 557 -11.32 35.14 21.92
CA SER A 557 -10.02 35.15 21.24
C SER A 557 -9.62 33.77 20.74
N LEU A 558 -8.96 33.74 19.58
CA LEU A 558 -8.35 32.55 18.99
C LEU A 558 -6.94 32.91 18.54
N ASP A 559 -5.97 32.29 19.17
CA ASP A 559 -4.58 32.31 18.72
C ASP A 559 -4.33 31.04 17.91
N ILE A 560 -3.54 31.15 16.84
CA ILE A 560 -3.24 30.02 15.96
C ILE A 560 -1.73 29.83 15.90
N PHE A 561 -1.29 28.61 16.15
CA PHE A 561 0.11 28.23 16.22
C PHE A 561 0.38 27.13 15.19
N ASN A 562 1.27 27.39 14.23
CA ASN A 562 1.57 26.47 13.15
C ASN A 562 2.90 25.75 13.41
N LEU A 563 2.85 24.44 13.66
CA LEU A 563 4.03 23.61 13.93
C LEU A 563 5.00 23.58 12.75
N SER A 564 4.50 23.76 11.52
CA SER A 564 5.34 23.80 10.32
C SER A 564 6.08 25.13 10.14
N LEU A 565 5.79 26.16 10.94
CA LEU A 565 6.56 27.40 10.97
C LEU A 565 7.63 27.40 12.07
N THR A 566 7.34 26.78 13.22
CA THR A 566 8.22 26.84 14.40
C THR A 566 9.08 25.59 14.57
N GLY A 567 8.65 24.45 14.03
CA GLY A 567 9.28 23.15 14.24
C GLY A 567 9.06 22.55 15.63
N SER A 568 8.55 23.29 16.60
CA SER A 568 8.30 22.79 17.95
C SER A 568 7.11 23.50 18.60
N TYR A 569 6.74 23.09 19.82
CA TYR A 569 5.79 23.83 20.66
C TYR A 569 6.43 25.04 21.36
N GLU A 570 7.66 25.43 21.02
CA GLU A 570 8.28 26.63 21.59
C GLU A 570 7.67 27.90 20.99
N SER A 571 7.17 28.78 21.86
CA SER A 571 6.67 30.09 21.46
C SER A 571 7.83 30.95 20.96
N PRO A 572 7.71 31.57 19.76
CA PRO A 572 8.75 32.45 19.24
C PRO A 572 8.99 33.67 20.14
N PHE A 573 8.00 34.10 20.94
CA PHE A 573 8.11 35.25 21.84
C PHE A 573 8.64 34.90 23.22
N THR A 574 8.05 33.88 23.87
CA THR A 574 8.36 33.58 25.27
C THR A 574 9.54 32.61 25.41
N LYS A 575 9.94 31.93 24.32
CA LYS A 575 10.96 30.86 24.31
C LYS A 575 10.64 29.71 25.28
N THR A 576 9.35 29.56 25.61
CA THR A 576 8.82 28.47 26.44
C THR A 576 7.78 27.70 25.64
N ASN A 577 7.37 26.53 26.13
CA ASN A 577 6.23 25.82 25.54
C ASN A 577 5.00 26.74 25.46
N VAL A 578 4.47 26.93 24.25
CA VAL A 578 3.34 27.80 23.92
C VAL A 578 2.08 27.43 24.71
N LEU A 579 1.93 26.16 25.07
CA LEU A 579 0.77 25.66 25.82
C LEU A 579 0.70 26.24 27.24
N LYS A 580 1.82 26.72 27.82
CA LYS A 580 1.85 27.33 29.17
C LYS A 580 0.98 28.59 29.25
N SER A 581 0.89 29.37 28.17
CA SER A 581 0.02 30.55 28.09
C SER A 581 -1.48 30.21 28.09
N TYR A 582 -1.82 28.92 27.93
CA TYR A 582 -3.17 28.38 27.84
C TYR A 582 -3.56 27.51 29.05
N GLU A 583 -2.88 27.68 30.19
CA GLU A 583 -3.28 27.10 31.47
C GLU A 583 -4.73 27.51 31.82
N GLY A 584 -5.58 26.53 32.16
CA GLY A 584 -6.99 26.74 32.49
C GLY A 584 -7.90 27.12 31.30
N LYS A 585 -7.41 27.03 30.05
CA LYS A 585 -8.08 27.48 28.82
C LYS A 585 -8.33 26.33 27.83
N SER A 586 -8.70 26.63 26.59
CA SER A 586 -8.97 25.64 25.54
C SER A 586 -7.82 25.53 24.55
N VAL A 587 -7.43 24.29 24.23
CA VAL A 587 -6.43 23.98 23.20
C VAL A 587 -7.05 23.00 22.21
N ILE A 588 -6.99 23.34 20.93
CA ILE A 588 -7.44 22.52 19.81
C ILE A 588 -6.21 22.13 19.00
N ILE A 589 -6.01 20.85 18.74
CA ILE A 589 -4.85 20.34 17.99
C ILE A 589 -5.35 19.53 16.79
N PHE A 590 -4.92 19.91 15.59
CA PHE A 590 -5.26 19.19 14.37
C PHE A 590 -4.45 17.90 14.26
N GLY A 591 -5.10 16.75 14.41
CA GLY A 591 -4.49 15.42 14.54
C GLY A 591 -4.11 14.73 13.23
N ASN A 592 -3.82 15.49 12.18
CA ASN A 592 -3.34 14.96 10.91
C ASN A 592 -1.81 14.82 10.92
N ARG A 593 -1.28 13.87 10.13
CA ARG A 593 0.16 13.75 9.89
C ARG A 593 0.64 14.84 8.93
N PHE A 594 1.91 15.22 9.05
CA PHE A 594 2.52 16.21 8.18
C PHE A 594 4.03 15.96 7.96
N PRO A 595 4.58 16.36 6.80
CA PRO A 595 6.01 16.35 6.56
C PRO A 595 6.73 17.26 7.56
N TYR A 596 7.77 16.75 8.21
CA TYR A 596 8.51 17.46 9.24
C TYR A 596 9.97 17.62 8.85
N PHE A 597 10.32 18.73 8.21
CA PHE A 597 11.69 19.21 7.98
C PHE A 597 12.71 18.13 7.57
N SER A 598 12.39 17.34 6.54
CA SER A 598 13.20 16.21 6.03
C SER A 598 13.36 14.99 6.96
N GLN A 599 12.68 14.95 8.10
CA GLN A 599 12.70 13.83 9.05
C GLN A 599 11.48 12.89 8.93
N GLY A 600 10.79 12.97 7.79
CA GLY A 600 9.59 12.19 7.48
C GLY A 600 8.30 12.76 8.09
N GLU A 601 7.26 11.94 8.08
CA GLU A 601 5.91 12.31 8.56
C GLU A 601 5.80 12.19 10.08
N LYS A 602 5.33 13.27 10.75
CA LYS A 602 5.10 13.31 12.19
C LYS A 602 3.63 13.59 12.52
N SER A 603 3.22 13.18 13.71
CA SER A 603 1.95 13.57 14.32
C SER A 603 2.20 14.73 15.30
N PRO A 604 1.23 15.63 15.53
CA PRO A 604 1.41 16.75 16.45
C PRO A 604 1.78 16.34 17.88
N TRP A 605 1.32 15.16 18.33
CA TRP A 605 1.62 14.65 19.67
C TRP A 605 2.99 13.98 19.79
N ASP A 606 3.67 13.68 18.67
CA ASP A 606 5.07 13.21 18.70
C ASP A 606 6.01 14.33 19.19
N LEU A 607 5.58 15.58 19.05
CA LEU A 607 6.28 16.79 19.50
C LEU A 607 5.77 17.31 20.85
N LEU A 608 4.70 16.73 21.40
CA LEU A 608 4.16 17.13 22.71
C LEU A 608 4.90 16.43 23.83
N ASP A 609 5.19 17.16 24.90
CA ASP A 609 5.59 16.53 26.16
C ASP A 609 4.36 15.99 26.91
N PRO A 610 4.26 14.66 27.13
CA PRO A 610 3.18 14.08 27.92
C PRO A 610 3.12 14.64 29.35
N TRP A 611 4.26 14.98 29.95
CA TRP A 611 4.33 15.53 31.31
C TRP A 611 3.76 16.96 31.37
N GLU A 612 4.29 17.87 30.53
CA GLU A 612 3.81 19.25 30.50
C GLU A 612 2.32 19.33 30.13
N THR A 613 1.88 18.49 29.19
CA THR A 613 0.46 18.42 28.83
C THR A 613 -0.39 17.91 29.99
N GLY A 614 0.09 16.90 30.73
CA GLY A 614 -0.59 16.38 31.91
C GLY A 614 -0.76 17.42 33.03
N LEU A 615 0.26 18.27 33.25
CA LEU A 615 0.19 19.40 34.18
C LEU A 615 -0.88 20.42 33.77
N LEU A 616 -0.89 20.83 32.50
CA LEU A 616 -1.90 21.76 31.98
C LEU A 616 -3.32 21.22 32.14
N MET A 617 -3.52 19.93 31.84
CA MET A 617 -4.81 19.26 32.03
C MET A 617 -5.24 19.27 33.51
N LYS A 618 -4.29 19.14 34.44
CA LYS A 618 -4.55 19.20 35.89
C LYS A 618 -4.93 20.61 36.34
N ALA A 619 -4.31 21.62 35.73
CA ALA A 619 -4.63 23.03 35.91
C ALA A 619 -5.96 23.46 35.26
N GLY A 620 -6.68 22.54 34.62
CA GLY A 620 -8.00 22.79 34.05
C GLY A 620 -7.99 23.22 32.58
N THR A 621 -6.83 23.16 31.91
CA THR A 621 -6.80 23.25 30.44
C THR A 621 -7.57 22.08 29.85
N ASN A 622 -8.34 22.34 28.80
CA ASN A 622 -9.01 21.31 28.03
C ASN A 622 -8.32 21.17 26.67
N VAL A 623 -8.08 19.94 26.24
CA VAL A 623 -7.42 19.65 24.97
C VAL A 623 -8.35 18.83 24.08
N LEU A 624 -8.57 19.31 22.87
CA LEU A 624 -9.34 18.65 21.83
C LEU A 624 -8.43 18.35 20.64
N PHE A 625 -8.27 17.06 20.32
CA PHE A 625 -7.70 16.65 19.05
C PHE A 625 -8.82 16.54 18.01
N VAL A 626 -8.64 17.15 16.84
CA VAL A 626 -9.64 17.11 15.76
C VAL A 626 -9.07 16.45 14.52
N ALA A 627 -9.92 15.78 13.74
CA ALA A 627 -9.53 15.09 12.50
C ALA A 627 -8.33 14.13 12.69
N VAL A 628 -8.35 13.34 13.76
CA VAL A 628 -7.27 12.43 14.13
C VAL A 628 -7.15 11.29 13.12
N GLN A 629 -6.00 11.20 12.44
CA GLN A 629 -5.71 10.14 11.45
C GLN A 629 -5.18 8.86 12.09
N ASP A 630 -4.38 8.97 13.16
CA ASP A 630 -3.75 7.83 13.85
C ASP A 630 -4.18 7.77 15.33
N LEU A 631 -5.43 7.33 15.52
CA LEU A 631 -6.01 7.18 16.85
C LEU A 631 -5.27 6.18 17.75
N PRO A 632 -4.75 5.03 17.26
CA PRO A 632 -3.93 4.14 18.08
C PRO A 632 -2.68 4.82 18.65
N SER A 633 -1.91 5.54 17.84
CA SER A 633 -0.73 6.28 18.30
C SER A 633 -1.11 7.35 19.34
N LEU A 634 -2.18 8.11 19.08
CA LEU A 634 -2.69 9.11 20.03
C LEU A 634 -3.13 8.47 21.37
N ASN A 635 -3.74 7.28 21.33
CA ASN A 635 -4.09 6.54 22.55
C ASN A 635 -2.84 6.13 23.34
N GLU A 636 -1.78 5.64 22.67
CA GLU A 636 -0.51 5.31 23.34
C GLU A 636 0.17 6.55 23.94
N TRP A 637 0.12 7.69 23.25
CA TRP A 637 0.60 8.96 23.82
C TRP A 637 -0.24 9.40 25.03
N ALA A 638 -1.58 9.33 24.94
CA ALA A 638 -2.48 9.71 26.02
C ALA A 638 -2.30 8.83 27.27
N LYS A 639 -1.93 7.56 27.09
CA LYS A 639 -1.55 6.65 28.19
C LYS A 639 -0.38 7.19 29.00
N LYS A 640 0.66 7.67 28.33
CA LYS A 640 1.87 8.23 28.96
C LYS A 640 1.55 9.53 29.69
N MET A 641 0.77 10.40 29.05
CA MET A 641 0.32 11.68 29.63
C MET A 641 -0.53 11.47 30.88
N THR A 642 -1.35 10.43 30.93
CA THR A 642 -2.23 10.15 32.08
C THR A 642 -1.45 9.82 33.36
N PHE A 643 -0.29 9.18 33.22
CA PHE A 643 0.57 8.73 34.31
C PHE A 643 2.02 9.12 34.03
N PRO A 644 2.32 10.43 34.11
CA PRO A 644 3.67 10.88 33.81
C PRO A 644 4.52 10.53 35.05
N ALA A 645 5.44 9.58 34.91
CA ALA A 645 6.08 8.87 36.01
C ALA A 645 7.60 9.10 36.02
N GLN A 646 8.02 10.36 36.23
CA GLN A 646 9.42 10.76 36.10
C GLN A 646 9.92 11.58 37.29
N ASP A 647 9.12 12.55 37.75
CA ASP A 647 9.46 13.32 38.94
C ASP A 647 8.67 12.79 40.15
N PHE A 648 9.41 12.24 41.11
CA PHE A 648 8.90 11.70 42.38
C PHE A 648 9.33 12.56 43.57
N THR A 649 9.80 13.78 43.31
CA THR A 649 10.27 14.72 44.32
C THR A 649 9.10 15.19 45.17
N PRO A 650 9.20 15.15 46.51
CA PRO A 650 8.12 15.64 47.37
C PRO A 650 7.93 17.15 47.16
N GLY A 651 6.73 17.57 46.79
CA GLY A 651 6.32 18.98 46.74
C GLY A 651 5.78 19.48 48.08
N THR A 652 5.36 20.74 48.11
CA THR A 652 4.78 21.42 49.29
C THR A 652 3.52 20.75 49.84
N HIS A 653 2.79 20.03 48.99
CA HIS A 653 1.56 19.31 49.35
C HIS A 653 1.76 17.79 49.53
N SER A 654 3.02 17.33 49.52
CA SER A 654 3.35 15.93 49.72
C SER A 654 3.01 15.48 51.14
N ILE A 655 2.51 14.25 51.25
CA ILE A 655 2.15 13.64 52.52
C ILE A 655 3.16 12.54 52.78
N GLN A 656 3.85 12.61 53.92
CA GLN A 656 4.76 11.58 54.38
C GLN A 656 4.13 10.92 55.62
N ASP A 657 3.89 9.61 55.57
CA ASP A 657 3.25 8.89 56.67
C ASP A 657 3.82 7.47 56.85
N VAL A 658 3.40 6.76 57.89
CA VAL A 658 3.88 5.42 58.23
C VAL A 658 3.18 4.30 57.46
N ASN A 659 2.00 4.56 56.86
CA ASN A 659 1.28 3.54 56.08
C ASN A 659 0.30 4.12 55.03
N ALA A 660 -0.08 3.28 54.05
CA ALA A 660 -1.00 3.63 52.98
C ALA A 660 -2.40 4.09 53.43
N LYS A 661 -2.92 3.62 54.58
CA LYS A 661 -4.26 3.99 55.06
C LYS A 661 -4.28 5.46 55.48
N ASN A 662 -3.24 5.91 56.15
CA ASN A 662 -3.12 7.29 56.60
C ASN A 662 -2.92 8.25 55.42
N VAL A 663 -2.05 7.90 54.46
CA VAL A 663 -1.89 8.68 53.23
C VAL A 663 -3.22 8.81 52.48
N VAL A 664 -3.93 7.70 52.25
CA VAL A 664 -5.24 7.74 51.55
C VAL A 664 -6.27 8.60 52.30
N SER A 665 -6.28 8.55 53.64
CA SER A 665 -7.16 9.37 54.47
C SER A 665 -6.83 10.86 54.34
N ALA A 666 -5.54 11.21 54.41
CA ALA A 666 -5.08 12.59 54.24
C ALA A 666 -5.37 13.12 52.83
N VAL A 667 -5.03 12.35 51.79
CA VAL A 667 -5.32 12.67 50.37
C VAL A 667 -6.82 12.82 50.11
N SER A 668 -7.68 12.08 50.81
CA SER A 668 -9.14 12.21 50.64
C SER A 668 -9.72 13.52 51.19
N LYS A 669 -8.98 14.20 52.08
CA LYS A 669 -9.37 15.48 52.69
C LYS A 669 -8.80 16.69 51.96
N THR A 670 -7.86 16.50 51.04
CA THR A 670 -7.32 17.60 50.25
C THR A 670 -8.35 18.06 49.24
N ASP A 671 -8.48 19.37 49.04
CA ASP A 671 -9.33 19.89 47.99
C ASP A 671 -8.71 19.53 46.62
N PRO A 672 -9.44 18.78 45.77
CA PRO A 672 -8.97 18.44 44.43
C PRO A 672 -8.55 19.66 43.60
N GLN A 673 -9.10 20.84 43.86
CA GLN A 673 -8.75 22.09 43.17
C GLN A 673 -7.45 22.74 43.70
N THR A 674 -7.08 22.51 44.96
CA THR A 674 -5.84 23.07 45.54
C THR A 674 -4.57 22.35 45.12
N LEU A 675 -4.70 21.16 44.52
CA LEU A 675 -3.57 20.31 44.10
C LEU A 675 -3.21 20.49 42.62
N THR A 676 -3.77 21.50 41.96
CA THR A 676 -3.94 21.51 40.49
C THR A 676 -2.73 21.96 39.68
N SER A 677 -1.73 22.60 40.29
CA SER A 677 -0.55 23.11 39.57
C SER A 677 0.61 22.10 39.46
N ASP A 678 0.73 21.12 40.38
CA ASP A 678 1.88 20.21 40.45
C ASP A 678 1.49 18.74 40.52
N MET A 679 2.31 17.83 39.97
CA MET A 679 2.18 16.37 40.15
C MET A 679 2.71 15.97 41.54
N VAL A 680 1.86 16.08 42.56
CA VAL A 680 2.25 15.82 43.95
C VAL A 680 2.62 14.35 44.19
N SER A 681 3.76 14.11 44.83
CA SER A 681 4.23 12.78 45.24
C SER A 681 4.11 12.56 46.74
N HIS A 682 3.30 11.61 47.20
CA HIS A 682 3.18 11.22 48.61
C HIS A 682 4.04 10.00 48.91
N ARG A 683 4.45 9.77 50.16
CA ARG A 683 5.32 8.65 50.55
C ARG A 683 4.84 7.95 51.82
N PHE A 684 5.05 6.64 51.90
CA PHE A 684 4.92 5.91 53.15
C PHE A 684 5.90 4.74 53.31
N THR A 685 6.23 4.41 54.55
CA THR A 685 7.16 3.32 54.88
C THR A 685 6.49 1.95 54.85
N VAL A 686 7.26 0.93 54.45
CA VAL A 686 6.83 -0.48 54.40
C VAL A 686 7.85 -1.34 55.13
N ALA A 687 7.41 -2.09 56.13
CA ALA A 687 8.24 -3.09 56.80
C ALA A 687 8.25 -4.42 56.03
N LYS A 688 9.40 -5.10 56.01
CA LYS A 688 9.54 -6.45 55.44
C LYS A 688 8.65 -7.44 56.20
N SER A 689 7.78 -8.15 55.48
CA SER A 689 6.98 -9.24 56.06
C SER A 689 7.83 -10.48 56.31
N ILE A 690 7.49 -11.25 57.36
CA ILE A 690 8.23 -12.44 57.84
C ILE A 690 8.38 -13.50 56.73
N PHE A 691 7.46 -13.56 55.76
CA PHE A 691 7.42 -14.57 54.70
C PHE A 691 7.74 -14.03 53.29
N SER A 692 8.24 -12.80 53.14
CA SER A 692 8.52 -12.23 51.81
C SER A 692 9.80 -11.40 51.79
N SER A 693 10.38 -11.23 50.59
CA SER A 693 11.46 -10.26 50.38
C SER A 693 10.94 -8.83 50.57
N LEU A 694 11.84 -7.90 50.89
CA LEU A 694 11.47 -6.48 51.01
C LEU A 694 10.87 -5.93 49.70
N PRO A 695 11.43 -6.19 48.49
CA PRO A 695 10.81 -5.79 47.23
C PRO A 695 9.38 -6.33 47.06
N SER A 696 9.16 -7.61 47.40
CA SER A 696 7.81 -8.20 47.33
C SER A 696 6.83 -7.55 48.31
N SER A 697 7.29 -7.19 49.51
CA SER A 697 6.50 -6.43 50.49
C SER A 697 6.13 -5.03 49.97
N VAL A 698 7.10 -4.32 49.36
CA VAL A 698 6.91 -2.98 48.77
C VAL A 698 5.94 -3.04 47.59
N ASP A 699 6.11 -3.98 46.66
CA ASP A 699 5.20 -4.16 45.52
C ASP A 699 3.77 -4.48 45.96
N SER A 700 3.63 -5.35 46.98
CA SER A 700 2.33 -5.68 47.57
C SER A 700 1.69 -4.46 48.23
N ALA A 701 2.48 -3.64 48.93
CA ALA A 701 2.03 -2.40 49.53
C ALA A 701 1.63 -1.35 48.48
N ALA A 702 2.37 -1.21 47.38
CA ALA A 702 2.04 -0.35 46.26
C ALA A 702 0.71 -0.78 45.59
N LYS A 703 0.55 -2.08 45.30
CA LYS A 703 -0.72 -2.65 44.79
C LYS A 703 -1.88 -2.42 45.75
N SER A 704 -1.65 -2.58 47.05
CA SER A 704 -2.64 -2.30 48.09
C SER A 704 -3.03 -0.82 48.15
N ALA A 705 -2.05 0.08 48.04
CA ALA A 705 -2.26 1.53 48.01
C ALA A 705 -3.07 1.95 46.78
N ALA A 706 -2.67 1.55 45.57
CA ALA A 706 -3.41 1.83 44.34
C ALA A 706 -4.86 1.32 44.40
N LYS A 707 -5.07 0.11 44.95
CA LYS A 707 -6.41 -0.44 45.17
C LYS A 707 -7.24 0.36 46.17
N ARG A 708 -6.61 0.87 47.25
CA ARG A 708 -7.27 1.73 48.25
C ARG A 708 -7.61 3.10 47.66
N LEU A 709 -6.73 3.70 46.87
CA LEU A 709 -6.96 4.98 46.19
C LEU A 709 -8.15 4.86 45.21
N ASN A 710 -8.15 3.81 44.37
CA ASN A 710 -9.28 3.51 43.50
C ASN A 710 -10.61 3.29 44.25
N LYS A 711 -10.55 2.81 45.50
CA LYS A 711 -11.74 2.61 46.34
C LYS A 711 -12.24 3.94 46.91
N ASN A 712 -11.37 4.74 47.49
CA ASN A 712 -11.74 5.92 48.28
C ASN A 712 -11.88 7.19 47.44
N ILE A 713 -11.16 7.30 46.32
CA ILE A 713 -11.04 8.53 45.53
C ILE A 713 -11.08 8.15 44.03
N PRO A 714 -12.16 7.53 43.54
CA PRO A 714 -12.20 6.80 42.26
C PRO A 714 -12.05 7.68 41.00
N LEU A 715 -12.22 9.00 41.15
CA LEU A 715 -12.11 9.98 40.06
C LEU A 715 -10.72 10.63 39.98
N ARG A 716 -9.90 10.49 41.02
CA ARG A 716 -8.47 10.84 40.95
C ARG A 716 -7.67 9.62 40.50
N ARG A 717 -6.55 9.88 39.86
CA ARG A 717 -5.62 8.86 39.37
C ARG A 717 -4.33 8.95 40.15
N PHE A 718 -3.77 7.79 40.45
CA PHE A 718 -2.50 7.70 41.16
C PHE A 718 -1.65 6.58 40.58
N VAL A 719 -0.33 6.77 40.60
CA VAL A 719 0.66 5.72 40.37
C VAL A 719 1.32 5.41 41.71
N ALA A 720 1.25 4.17 42.16
CA ALA A 720 2.01 3.69 43.31
C ALA A 720 3.26 2.95 42.83
N VAL A 721 4.44 3.39 43.26
CA VAL A 721 5.73 2.79 42.86
C VAL A 721 6.62 2.51 44.08
N PRO A 722 7.54 1.55 44.00
CA PRO A 722 8.60 1.38 44.99
C PRO A 722 9.43 2.66 45.17
N ASP A 723 9.76 3.01 46.42
CA ASP A 723 10.73 4.06 46.73
C ASP A 723 12.11 3.42 46.90
N ALA A 724 12.95 3.51 45.87
CA ALA A 724 14.30 2.98 45.88
C ALA A 724 15.20 3.63 46.95
N GLN A 725 14.89 4.86 47.37
CA GLN A 725 15.69 5.63 48.32
C GLN A 725 15.28 5.41 49.79
N ALA A 726 14.11 4.83 50.04
CA ALA A 726 13.56 4.67 51.38
C ALA A 726 14.04 3.40 52.12
N THR A 727 15.10 2.74 51.64
CA THR A 727 15.63 1.53 52.29
C THR A 727 16.40 1.91 53.54
N ASP A 728 16.01 1.37 54.70
CA ASP A 728 16.78 1.62 55.92
C ASP A 728 18.13 0.87 55.91
N ALA A 729 19.11 1.35 56.68
CA ALA A 729 20.44 0.72 56.77
C ALA A 729 20.40 -0.75 57.21
N THR A 730 19.28 -1.21 57.78
CA THR A 730 19.07 -2.59 58.21
C THR A 730 18.47 -3.49 57.12
N GLY A 731 18.05 -2.94 55.99
CA GLY A 731 17.33 -3.64 54.92
C GLY A 731 15.97 -4.20 55.36
N LYS A 732 15.41 -3.72 56.47
CA LYS A 732 14.14 -4.20 57.05
C LYS A 732 12.96 -3.31 56.69
N LYS A 733 13.19 -2.08 56.27
CA LYS A 733 12.16 -1.17 55.77
C LYS A 733 12.50 -0.68 54.37
N GLY A 734 11.46 -0.46 53.58
CA GLY A 734 11.49 0.25 52.30
C GLY A 734 10.38 1.29 52.27
N GLY A 735 10.12 1.88 51.11
CA GLY A 735 9.04 2.85 50.94
C GLY A 735 8.24 2.64 49.68
N VAL A 736 7.09 3.29 49.62
CA VAL A 736 6.25 3.40 48.43
C VAL A 736 5.99 4.88 48.19
N ILE A 737 6.17 5.32 46.95
CA ILE A 737 5.74 6.64 46.48
C ILE A 737 4.37 6.50 45.81
N ILE A 738 3.46 7.44 46.08
CA ILE A 738 2.18 7.58 45.41
C ILE A 738 2.22 8.92 44.68
N CYS A 739 2.32 8.91 43.36
CA CYS A 739 2.20 10.11 42.54
C CYS A 739 0.78 10.30 42.04
N GLU A 740 0.32 11.54 42.06
CA GLU A 740 -0.91 11.91 41.38
C GLU A 740 -0.72 11.89 39.87
N GLY A 741 -1.69 11.34 39.15
CA GLY A 741 -1.79 11.44 37.70
C GLY A 741 -2.95 12.33 37.27
N VAL A 742 -3.21 12.35 35.98
CA VAL A 742 -4.26 13.20 35.40
C VAL A 742 -5.65 12.71 35.81
N PRO A 743 -6.48 13.53 36.47
CA PRO A 743 -7.81 13.13 36.95
C PRO A 743 -8.75 12.61 35.86
N LYS A 744 -9.73 11.78 36.22
CA LYS A 744 -10.68 11.21 35.25
C LYS A 744 -11.72 12.21 34.72
N ASN A 745 -11.85 13.35 35.36
CA ASN A 745 -12.80 14.41 35.03
C ASN A 745 -12.17 15.52 34.16
N VAL A 746 -10.89 15.40 33.79
CA VAL A 746 -10.30 16.30 32.80
C VAL A 746 -10.91 16.05 31.43
N ASN A 747 -10.94 17.08 30.59
CA ASN A 747 -11.53 17.01 29.27
C ASN A 747 -10.45 16.88 28.19
N LEU A 748 -10.14 15.63 27.86
CA LEU A 748 -9.24 15.28 26.77
C LEU A 748 -10.01 14.44 25.75
N MET A 749 -10.34 15.07 24.62
CA MET A 749 -11.20 14.48 23.59
C MET A 749 -10.47 14.38 22.26
N ALA A 750 -10.87 13.40 21.46
CA ALA A 750 -10.51 13.30 20.06
C ALA A 750 -11.75 13.12 19.17
N SER A 751 -11.80 13.85 18.06
CA SER A 751 -12.68 13.59 16.92
C SER A 751 -11.87 12.96 15.78
N VAL A 752 -12.45 11.98 15.10
CA VAL A 752 -11.82 11.30 13.94
C VAL A 752 -12.41 11.76 12.62
N ASP A 753 -13.57 12.40 12.64
CA ASP A 753 -14.23 12.88 11.43
C ASP A 753 -13.45 14.06 10.82
N LEU A 754 -13.37 14.08 9.50
CA LEU A 754 -12.76 15.16 8.74
C LEU A 754 -13.71 16.36 8.64
N PHE A 755 -13.15 17.56 8.53
CA PHE A 755 -13.92 18.77 8.28
C PHE A 755 -14.38 18.82 6.82
N PRO A 756 -15.70 18.78 6.55
CA PRO A 756 -16.19 18.89 5.18
C PRO A 756 -15.95 20.31 4.66
N MET A 757 -15.77 20.42 3.33
CA MET A 757 -15.78 21.73 2.68
C MET A 757 -17.17 22.36 2.83
N SER A 758 -17.20 23.61 3.31
CA SER A 758 -18.42 24.41 3.34
C SER A 758 -18.70 25.01 1.95
N PRO A 759 -19.94 25.41 1.65
CA PRO A 759 -20.23 26.21 0.47
C PRO A 759 -19.26 27.41 0.38
N PRO A 760 -18.77 27.77 -0.83
CA PRO A 760 -17.78 28.83 -1.00
C PRO A 760 -18.13 30.11 -0.24
N GLY A 761 -17.17 30.64 0.52
CA GLY A 761 -17.31 31.89 1.31
C GLY A 761 -18.13 31.79 2.60
N THR A 762 -18.81 30.68 2.90
CA THR A 762 -19.65 30.57 4.11
C THR A 762 -18.88 30.17 5.36
N HIS A 763 -17.79 29.41 5.21
CA HIS A 763 -16.96 28.85 6.29
C HIS A 763 -17.79 28.25 7.44
N MET A 764 -18.93 27.63 7.12
CA MET A 764 -19.79 27.03 8.14
C MET A 764 -19.20 25.72 8.65
N ILE A 765 -19.04 25.63 9.97
CA ILE A 765 -18.68 24.41 10.66
C ILE A 765 -19.89 23.49 10.83
N THR A 766 -19.69 22.18 10.77
CA THR A 766 -20.79 21.22 11.04
C THR A 766 -21.20 21.23 12.50
N ASP A 767 -22.46 20.87 12.77
CA ASP A 767 -22.97 20.77 14.14
C ASP A 767 -22.17 19.75 14.97
N TYR A 768 -21.66 18.68 14.34
CA TYR A 768 -20.71 17.74 14.97
C TYR A 768 -19.46 18.45 15.50
N HIS A 769 -18.69 19.16 14.65
CA HIS A 769 -17.46 19.83 15.08
C HIS A 769 -17.73 21.02 16.01
N LEU A 770 -18.86 21.72 15.82
CA LEU A 770 -19.33 22.76 16.72
C LEU A 770 -19.49 22.21 18.15
N PHE A 771 -20.10 21.03 18.30
CA PHE A 771 -20.25 20.39 19.61
C PHE A 771 -18.89 20.13 20.28
N PHE A 772 -17.91 19.58 19.56
CA PHE A 772 -16.59 19.27 20.12
C PHE A 772 -15.83 20.53 20.54
N ILE A 773 -15.79 21.55 19.68
CA ILE A 773 -15.09 22.81 19.98
C ILE A 773 -15.77 23.51 21.16
N THR A 774 -17.10 23.54 21.20
CA THR A 774 -17.84 24.09 22.35
C THR A 774 -17.59 23.27 23.62
N SER A 775 -17.52 21.95 23.51
CA SER A 775 -17.20 21.06 24.63
C SER A 775 -15.78 21.27 25.15
N CYS A 776 -14.85 21.75 24.31
CA CYS A 776 -13.47 22.07 24.68
C CYS A 776 -13.39 23.29 25.62
N LEU A 777 -14.42 24.13 25.75
CA LEU A 777 -14.45 25.20 26.75
C LEU A 777 -14.24 24.66 28.18
N PRO A 778 -13.44 25.34 29.04
CA PRO A 778 -13.26 24.92 30.42
C PRO A 778 -14.60 24.69 31.11
N PHE A 779 -14.70 23.66 31.95
CA PHE A 779 -15.99 23.27 32.54
C PHE A 779 -16.60 24.42 33.35
N SER A 780 -15.79 25.17 34.10
CA SER A 780 -16.19 26.39 34.81
C SER A 780 -16.89 27.41 33.90
N VAL A 781 -16.31 27.66 32.72
CA VAL A 781 -16.81 28.61 31.72
C VAL A 781 -18.15 28.13 31.17
N ARG A 782 -18.24 26.85 30.76
CA ARG A 782 -19.50 26.26 30.26
C ARG A 782 -20.61 26.33 31.28
N VAL A 783 -20.33 25.98 32.54
CA VAL A 783 -21.28 26.08 33.65
C VAL A 783 -21.77 27.52 33.82
N LYS A 784 -20.86 28.49 33.77
CA LYS A 784 -21.20 29.89 33.94
C LYS A 784 -22.05 30.41 32.78
N MET A 785 -21.67 30.11 31.55
CA MET A 785 -22.47 30.40 30.34
C MET A 785 -23.87 29.78 30.44
N PHE A 786 -23.97 28.53 30.87
CA PHE A 786 -25.25 27.84 31.05
C PHE A 786 -26.13 28.57 32.06
N TRP A 787 -25.64 28.83 33.28
CA TRP A 787 -26.45 29.49 34.30
C TRP A 787 -26.80 30.94 33.96
N ASN A 788 -25.93 31.65 33.25
CA ASN A 788 -26.22 33.00 32.76
C ASN A 788 -27.32 33.03 31.68
N THR A 789 -27.48 31.95 30.91
CA THR A 789 -28.40 31.88 29.77
C THR A 789 -29.75 31.23 30.10
N VAL A 790 -29.82 30.48 31.19
CA VAL A 790 -31.08 29.95 31.73
C VAL A 790 -32.04 31.11 32.03
N GLY A 791 -33.26 31.05 31.50
CA GLY A 791 -34.24 32.15 31.62
C GLY A 791 -34.14 33.24 30.54
N HIS A 792 -33.06 33.26 29.75
CA HIS A 792 -32.80 34.30 28.74
C HIS A 792 -32.76 33.78 27.30
N ALA A 793 -32.73 32.46 27.09
CA ALA A 793 -32.64 31.86 25.77
C ALA A 793 -33.92 32.06 24.94
N ASN A 794 -33.80 32.76 23.82
CA ASN A 794 -34.85 32.88 22.79
C ASN A 794 -34.44 32.14 21.50
N SER A 795 -35.28 32.18 20.45
CA SER A 795 -34.99 31.51 19.17
C SER A 795 -33.81 32.12 18.40
N SER A 796 -33.48 33.39 18.63
CA SER A 796 -32.41 34.14 17.96
C SER A 796 -31.02 34.06 18.63
N GLY A 797 -30.94 33.60 19.89
CA GLY A 797 -29.69 33.54 20.66
C GLY A 797 -29.75 34.37 21.95
N VAL A 798 -28.61 34.58 22.60
CA VAL A 798 -28.51 35.39 23.82
C VAL A 798 -27.41 36.44 23.66
N PRO A 799 -27.64 37.70 24.08
CA PRO A 799 -26.61 38.75 24.09
C PRO A 799 -25.32 38.31 24.79
N CYS A 800 -24.16 38.66 24.22
CA CYS A 800 -22.86 38.24 24.75
C CYS A 800 -22.57 38.78 26.16
N ASP A 801 -23.03 39.98 26.49
CA ASP A 801 -22.93 40.58 27.83
C ASP A 801 -23.66 39.74 28.90
N VAL A 802 -24.78 39.11 28.53
CA VAL A 802 -25.48 38.15 29.38
C VAL A 802 -24.69 36.84 29.46
N VAL A 803 -24.33 36.24 28.32
CA VAL A 803 -23.65 34.93 28.26
C VAL A 803 -22.33 34.95 29.05
N TYR A 804 -21.52 36.00 28.86
CA TYR A 804 -20.19 36.13 29.42
C TYR A 804 -20.14 36.97 30.71
N ASN A 805 -21.27 37.19 31.39
CA ASN A 805 -21.29 37.88 32.67
C ASN A 805 -20.39 37.17 33.70
N LYS A 806 -19.41 37.91 34.25
CA LYS A 806 -18.31 37.45 35.12
C LYS A 806 -17.32 36.49 34.46
N LEU A 807 -17.19 36.57 33.13
CA LEU A 807 -16.18 35.88 32.31
C LEU A 807 -15.39 36.90 31.48
N ASP A 808 -15.01 38.03 32.09
CA ASP A 808 -14.39 39.19 31.41
C ASP A 808 -13.05 38.87 30.73
N THR A 809 -12.44 37.74 31.09
CA THR A 809 -11.20 37.21 30.50
C THR A 809 -11.43 36.38 29.23
N PHE A 810 -12.68 35.99 28.94
CA PHE A 810 -13.03 35.17 27.76
C PHE A 810 -13.69 35.99 26.65
N TYR A 811 -14.41 37.06 26.99
CA TYR A 811 -15.15 37.87 26.03
C TYR A 811 -14.32 39.05 25.51
N ASN A 812 -14.17 39.12 24.19
CA ASN A 812 -13.60 40.27 23.51
C ASN A 812 -14.72 41.26 23.18
N ASN A 813 -15.05 42.13 24.13
CA ASN A 813 -16.08 43.14 23.93
C ASN A 813 -15.64 44.14 22.86
N ILE A 814 -16.39 44.24 21.75
CA ILE A 814 -16.25 45.32 20.76
C ILE A 814 -17.31 46.36 21.11
N PRO A 815 -16.93 47.55 21.62
CA PRO A 815 -17.88 48.58 21.98
C PRO A 815 -18.79 48.96 20.80
N GLY A 816 -20.11 48.98 21.02
CA GLY A 816 -21.08 49.51 20.07
C GLY A 816 -21.72 48.52 19.08
N ASN A 817 -21.38 47.23 19.12
CA ASN A 817 -22.05 46.21 18.30
C ASN A 817 -22.70 45.13 19.19
N PRO A 818 -24.04 45.03 19.26
CA PRO A 818 -24.72 44.01 20.06
C PRO A 818 -24.48 42.62 19.45
N ALA A 819 -23.46 41.93 19.96
CA ALA A 819 -23.12 40.57 19.58
C ALA A 819 -24.00 39.55 20.31
N PHE A 820 -24.43 38.50 19.60
CA PHE A 820 -25.22 37.40 20.16
C PHE A 820 -24.48 36.07 19.99
N VAL A 821 -24.62 35.20 21.00
CA VAL A 821 -24.26 33.79 20.89
C VAL A 821 -25.50 33.02 20.41
N ASP A 822 -25.36 32.31 19.30
CA ASP A 822 -26.48 31.62 18.68
C ASP A 822 -27.00 30.46 19.54
N LYS A 823 -28.29 30.15 19.37
CA LYS A 823 -28.98 29.10 20.11
C LYS A 823 -28.30 27.72 19.98
N LYS A 824 -27.73 27.38 18.81
CA LYS A 824 -27.10 26.06 18.62
C LYS A 824 -25.85 25.90 19.50
N ILE A 825 -25.06 26.96 19.68
CA ILE A 825 -23.92 26.95 20.62
C ILE A 825 -24.42 26.74 22.04
N LEU A 826 -25.50 27.40 22.46
CA LEU A 826 -26.06 27.25 23.80
C LEU A 826 -26.63 25.83 24.04
N ASP A 827 -27.25 25.25 23.01
CA ASP A 827 -27.68 23.86 23.00
C ASP A 827 -26.46 22.91 23.13
N ALA A 828 -25.35 23.19 22.44
CA ALA A 828 -24.10 22.45 22.56
C ALA A 828 -23.44 22.60 23.94
N VAL A 829 -23.46 23.79 24.55
CA VAL A 829 -23.01 24.02 25.94
C VAL A 829 -23.82 23.15 26.89
N SER A 830 -25.15 23.17 26.77
CA SER A 830 -26.05 22.37 27.60
C SER A 830 -25.78 20.87 27.46
N LEU A 831 -25.67 20.38 26.22
CA LEU A 831 -25.41 18.98 25.93
C LEU A 831 -24.01 18.54 26.41
N SER A 832 -23.00 19.39 26.25
CA SER A 832 -21.64 19.09 26.68
C SER A 832 -21.52 19.01 28.21
N LEU A 833 -22.27 19.85 28.95
CA LEU A 833 -22.37 19.79 30.41
C LEU A 833 -23.07 18.51 30.86
N GLN A 834 -24.16 18.13 30.20
CA GLN A 834 -24.82 16.84 30.41
C GLN A 834 -23.82 15.72 30.21
N PHE A 835 -23.10 15.69 29.09
CA PHE A 835 -22.11 14.66 28.78
C PHE A 835 -21.01 14.56 29.85
N SER A 836 -20.40 15.68 30.27
CA SER A 836 -19.34 15.69 31.29
C SER A 836 -19.85 15.20 32.66
N MET A 837 -20.97 15.74 33.16
CA MET A 837 -21.52 15.37 34.47
C MET A 837 -22.04 13.93 34.50
N THR A 838 -22.64 13.48 33.40
CA THR A 838 -23.13 12.10 33.27
C THR A 838 -21.98 11.10 33.27
N ALA A 839 -20.88 11.41 32.56
CA ALA A 839 -19.65 10.64 32.57
C ALA A 839 -19.00 10.61 33.97
N GLU A 840 -18.93 11.75 34.66
CA GLU A 840 -18.40 11.85 36.03
C GLU A 840 -19.18 10.94 37.00
N ILE A 841 -20.52 11.07 37.02
CA ILE A 841 -21.38 10.22 37.86
C ILE A 841 -21.16 8.75 37.53
N TYR A 842 -21.14 8.39 36.24
CA TYR A 842 -20.94 7.01 35.80
C TYR A 842 -19.59 6.44 36.26
N ARG A 843 -18.49 7.18 36.02
CA ARG A 843 -17.13 6.80 36.45
C ARG A 843 -17.06 6.64 37.98
N PHE A 844 -17.75 7.50 38.72
CA PHE A 844 -17.83 7.39 40.18
C PHE A 844 -18.59 6.14 40.63
N ILE A 845 -19.81 5.89 40.13
CA ILE A 845 -20.65 4.76 40.57
C ILE A 845 -20.19 3.39 40.05
N SER A 846 -19.45 3.36 38.94
CA SER A 846 -18.94 2.12 38.33
C SER A 846 -17.80 1.50 39.13
N SER A 847 -17.09 2.29 39.92
CA SER A 847 -16.13 1.79 40.90
C SER A 847 -16.89 1.00 41.98
N ARG A 848 -16.62 -0.31 42.08
CA ARG A 848 -17.31 -1.23 43.00
C ARG A 848 -16.52 -1.35 44.31
N PRO A 849 -16.81 -0.55 45.35
CA PRO A 849 -16.17 -0.77 46.65
C PRO A 849 -16.62 -2.11 47.25
N ARG A 850 -15.72 -2.82 47.94
CA ARG A 850 -16.13 -3.90 48.85
C ARG A 850 -17.00 -3.33 49.96
N PHE A 851 -18.10 -4.00 50.27
CA PHE A 851 -19.03 -3.66 51.34
C PHE A 851 -18.31 -3.59 52.71
N PRO A 852 -18.52 -2.53 53.52
CA PRO A 852 -19.24 -1.28 53.22
C PRO A 852 -18.42 -0.25 52.41
N ASP A 853 -19.10 0.67 51.72
CA ASP A 853 -18.44 1.81 51.04
C ASP A 853 -17.78 2.73 52.09
N PRO A 854 -16.47 3.04 51.97
CA PRO A 854 -15.74 3.84 52.94
C PRO A 854 -16.18 5.31 52.97
N LEU A 855 -16.88 5.80 51.95
CA LEU A 855 -17.35 7.18 51.90
C LEU A 855 -18.74 7.32 52.54
N SER A 856 -18.88 8.33 53.41
CA SER A 856 -20.20 8.81 53.87
C SER A 856 -20.94 9.48 52.72
N GLY A 857 -22.26 9.66 52.83
CA GLY A 857 -23.03 10.38 51.82
C GLY A 857 -22.37 11.72 51.43
N PRO A 858 -22.20 12.69 52.36
CA PRO A 858 -21.64 14.00 52.04
C PRO A 858 -20.25 13.90 51.38
N ALA A 859 -19.42 13.01 51.90
CA ALA A 859 -18.10 12.76 51.33
C ALA A 859 -18.15 12.14 49.92
N GLN A 860 -19.24 11.50 49.48
CA GLN A 860 -19.40 11.07 48.09
C GLN A 860 -19.68 12.24 47.16
N LEU A 861 -20.45 13.23 47.60
CA LEU A 861 -20.72 14.43 46.80
C LEU A 861 -19.46 15.29 46.66
N ASP A 862 -18.64 15.37 47.71
CA ASP A 862 -17.34 16.07 47.69
C ASP A 862 -16.35 15.47 46.67
N GLN A 863 -16.57 14.21 46.26
CA GLN A 863 -15.75 13.51 45.28
C GLN A 863 -16.21 13.74 43.83
N LEU A 864 -17.29 14.48 43.59
CA LEU A 864 -17.82 14.82 42.26
C LEU A 864 -17.56 16.30 41.94
N PRO A 865 -16.32 16.68 41.60
CA PRO A 865 -15.94 18.08 41.42
C PRO A 865 -16.75 18.82 40.36
N GLN A 866 -17.11 18.19 39.23
CA GLN A 866 -17.89 18.85 38.18
C GLN A 866 -19.33 19.10 38.64
N ILE A 867 -19.97 18.11 39.27
CA ILE A 867 -21.29 18.26 39.88
C ILE A 867 -21.30 19.36 40.95
N ARG A 868 -20.31 19.37 41.84
CA ARG A 868 -20.19 20.40 42.89
C ARG A 868 -20.03 21.79 42.26
N GLN A 869 -19.16 21.91 41.26
CA GLN A 869 -18.95 23.16 40.54
C GLN A 869 -20.20 23.63 39.80
N PHE A 870 -20.94 22.71 39.17
CA PHE A 870 -22.19 23.04 38.48
C PHE A 870 -23.22 23.64 39.44
N PHE A 871 -23.46 23.03 40.60
CA PHE A 871 -24.44 23.54 41.56
C PHE A 871 -23.96 24.77 42.34
N ALA A 872 -22.65 24.89 42.62
CA ALA A 872 -22.10 26.06 43.28
C ALA A 872 -22.22 27.35 42.43
N ALA A 873 -22.31 27.21 41.10
CA ALA A 873 -22.48 28.33 40.19
C ALA A 873 -23.95 28.73 39.95
N ALA A 874 -24.91 27.98 40.49
CA ALA A 874 -26.32 28.27 40.32
C ALA A 874 -26.68 29.66 40.90
N PRO A 875 -27.56 30.43 40.25
CA PRO A 875 -27.96 31.74 40.74
C PRO A 875 -28.76 31.61 42.05
N GLY A 876 -28.51 32.53 42.98
CA GLY A 876 -29.21 32.57 44.27
C GLY A 876 -30.63 33.14 44.22
N ASN A 877 -31.01 33.77 43.10
CA ASN A 877 -32.31 34.42 42.92
C ASN A 877 -33.08 33.79 41.74
N ALA A 878 -34.41 33.79 41.83
CA ALA A 878 -35.27 33.27 40.77
C ALA A 878 -35.12 34.09 39.49
N GLN A 879 -34.78 33.43 38.38
CA GLN A 879 -34.57 34.02 37.05
C GLN A 879 -35.58 33.51 36.01
N ILE A 880 -36.40 32.49 36.34
CA ILE A 880 -37.31 31.86 35.37
C ILE A 880 -38.77 32.01 35.79
N ASN A 881 -39.54 32.73 34.96
CA ASN A 881 -40.98 32.99 35.13
C ASN A 881 -41.87 32.25 34.11
N ASP A 882 -41.29 31.56 33.13
CA ASP A 882 -41.97 30.77 32.11
C ASP A 882 -41.34 29.37 31.96
N ILE A 883 -42.15 28.37 31.60
CA ILE A 883 -41.72 26.98 31.47
C ILE A 883 -40.85 26.73 30.24
N ALA A 884 -41.05 27.46 29.13
CA ALA A 884 -40.24 27.27 27.92
C ALA A 884 -38.80 27.71 28.17
N SER A 885 -38.62 28.81 28.90
CA SER A 885 -37.33 29.35 29.32
C SER A 885 -36.60 28.46 30.34
N ALA A 886 -37.32 27.56 31.03
CA ALA A 886 -36.76 26.54 31.92
C ALA A 886 -36.25 25.30 31.20
N GLN A 887 -36.49 25.15 29.89
CA GLN A 887 -36.28 23.87 29.22
C GLN A 887 -34.82 23.37 29.16
N PRO A 888 -33.79 24.22 28.96
CA PRO A 888 -32.40 23.81 29.09
C PRO A 888 -32.06 23.26 30.48
N LEU A 889 -32.60 23.90 31.53
CA LEU A 889 -32.45 23.47 32.92
C LEU A 889 -33.13 22.13 33.19
N ILE A 890 -34.37 21.98 32.73
CA ILE A 890 -35.16 20.74 32.82
C ILE A 890 -34.44 19.59 32.10
N SER A 891 -33.93 19.85 30.90
CA SER A 891 -33.22 18.85 30.10
C SER A 891 -31.96 18.36 30.82
N THR A 892 -31.12 19.31 31.26
CA THR A 892 -29.84 19.00 31.92
C THR A 892 -30.02 18.31 33.26
N LEU A 893 -30.86 18.86 34.15
CA LEU A 893 -31.13 18.25 35.44
C LEU A 893 -31.89 16.91 35.31
N GLY A 894 -32.74 16.78 34.30
CA GLY A 894 -33.43 15.52 34.00
C GLY A 894 -32.47 14.39 33.62
N ALA A 895 -31.43 14.69 32.83
CA ALA A 895 -30.38 13.72 32.49
C ALA A 895 -29.54 13.32 33.72
N ILE A 896 -29.13 14.29 34.55
CA ILE A 896 -28.40 14.03 35.81
C ILE A 896 -29.25 13.18 36.77
N HIS A 897 -30.53 13.54 36.94
CA HIS A 897 -31.49 12.81 37.76
C HIS A 897 -31.70 11.37 37.26
N ALA A 898 -31.74 11.16 35.95
CA ALA A 898 -31.89 9.83 35.37
C ALA A 898 -30.75 8.88 35.80
N LEU A 899 -29.51 9.38 35.83
CA LEU A 899 -28.32 8.61 36.18
C LEU A 899 -28.14 8.39 37.67
N SER A 900 -28.47 9.42 38.47
CA SER A 900 -28.39 9.34 39.92
C SER A 900 -29.37 8.30 40.48
N ASN A 901 -30.50 8.06 39.80
CA ASN A 901 -31.56 7.17 40.27
C ASN A 901 -31.52 5.76 39.63
N PRO A 902 -32.10 4.72 40.26
CA PRO A 902 -32.21 3.38 39.66
C PRO A 902 -32.92 3.38 38.30
N LEU A 903 -32.50 2.50 37.37
CA LEU A 903 -33.08 2.41 36.02
C LEU A 903 -34.36 1.57 35.97
N SER A 904 -34.59 0.68 36.94
CA SER A 904 -35.80 -0.16 37.02
C SER A 904 -36.23 -0.38 38.47
N ALA A 905 -37.51 -0.70 38.68
CA ALA A 905 -38.07 -1.04 39.99
C ALA A 905 -37.34 -2.23 40.65
N TRP A 906 -36.87 -3.19 39.85
CA TRP A 906 -36.05 -4.32 40.33
C TRP A 906 -34.66 -3.89 40.82
N GLN A 907 -34.04 -2.89 40.17
CA GLN A 907 -32.81 -2.29 40.67
C GLN A 907 -33.05 -1.47 41.95
N SER A 908 -34.20 -0.81 42.06
CA SER A 908 -34.62 -0.16 43.31
C SER A 908 -34.75 -1.19 44.44
N PHE A 909 -35.37 -2.35 44.19
CA PHE A 909 -35.50 -3.43 45.16
C PHE A 909 -34.14 -4.00 45.61
N LYS A 910 -33.22 -4.29 44.67
CA LYS A 910 -31.84 -4.69 45.02
C LYS A 910 -31.05 -3.60 45.76
N SER A 911 -31.34 -2.32 45.51
CA SER A 911 -30.66 -1.21 46.20
C SER A 911 -31.11 -1.05 47.67
N ILE A 912 -32.35 -1.43 47.99
CA ILE A 912 -32.90 -1.40 49.35
C ILE A 912 -32.21 -2.45 50.24
N PHE A 913 -31.96 -3.66 49.72
CA PHE A 913 -31.21 -4.70 50.46
C PHE A 913 -29.67 -4.52 50.44
N GLY A 914 -29.15 -3.65 49.56
CA GLY A 914 -27.72 -3.32 49.45
C GLY A 914 -27.32 -1.95 50.00
N PHE A 915 -28.19 -1.28 50.76
CA PHE A 915 -28.10 0.12 51.18
C PHE A 915 -26.80 0.50 51.89
N LEU A 916 -26.13 -0.46 52.53
CA LEU A 916 -24.87 -0.24 53.24
C LEU A 916 -23.60 -0.32 52.35
N GLY A 917 -23.67 -0.80 51.11
CA GLY A 917 -22.48 -0.94 50.25
C GLY A 917 -22.59 -0.45 48.81
N ASN A 918 -23.77 -0.01 48.36
CA ASN A 918 -23.92 0.52 47.00
C ASN A 918 -23.71 2.04 46.96
N ARG A 919 -22.57 2.47 46.39
CA ARG A 919 -22.19 3.88 46.17
C ARG A 919 -23.31 4.72 45.56
N LYS A 920 -24.03 4.15 44.59
CA LYS A 920 -25.16 4.82 43.94
C LYS A 920 -26.28 5.15 44.94
N ALA A 921 -26.66 4.21 45.80
CA ALA A 921 -27.78 4.38 46.73
C ALA A 921 -27.55 5.48 47.77
N ARG A 922 -26.29 5.72 48.17
CA ARG A 922 -25.91 6.80 49.09
C ARG A 922 -25.80 8.17 48.41
N LEU A 923 -25.38 8.20 47.15
CA LEU A 923 -25.27 9.43 46.36
C LEU A 923 -26.65 9.96 45.94
N THR A 924 -27.60 9.08 45.60
CA THR A 924 -28.91 9.47 45.04
C THR A 924 -29.67 10.51 45.87
N PRO A 925 -29.87 10.35 47.20
CA PRO A 925 -30.67 11.29 47.98
C PRO A 925 -30.06 12.69 48.02
N GLN A 926 -28.73 12.77 48.13
CA GLN A 926 -28.02 14.05 48.22
C GLN A 926 -28.04 14.79 46.89
N LEU A 927 -27.77 14.07 45.80
CA LEU A 927 -27.79 14.67 44.47
C LEU A 927 -29.22 15.11 44.09
N ASN A 928 -30.24 14.32 44.43
CA ASN A 928 -31.64 14.73 44.24
C ASN A 928 -31.99 15.98 45.05
N SER A 929 -31.48 16.10 46.30
CA SER A 929 -31.65 17.30 47.11
C SER A 929 -31.07 18.55 46.43
N GLN A 930 -29.84 18.46 45.89
CA GLN A 930 -29.19 19.55 45.17
C GLN A 930 -29.93 19.94 43.88
N ILE A 931 -30.38 18.93 43.10
CA ILE A 931 -31.17 19.13 41.88
C ILE A 931 -32.45 19.90 42.18
N PHE A 932 -33.23 19.47 43.18
CA PHE A 932 -34.49 20.11 43.51
C PHE A 932 -34.32 21.47 44.18
N ALA A 933 -33.28 21.65 45.01
CA ALA A 933 -32.96 22.94 45.61
C ALA A 933 -32.60 23.98 44.53
N SER A 934 -31.74 23.61 43.57
CA SER A 934 -31.32 24.52 42.49
C SER A 934 -32.48 24.90 41.57
N MET A 935 -33.39 23.97 41.32
CA MET A 935 -34.60 24.26 40.55
C MET A 935 -35.57 25.17 41.33
N ALA A 936 -35.71 24.97 42.64
CA ALA A 936 -36.55 25.82 43.49
C ALA A 936 -35.98 27.24 43.66
N SER A 937 -34.65 27.39 43.66
CA SER A 937 -34.00 28.71 43.75
C SER A 937 -34.00 29.46 42.42
N THR A 938 -33.93 28.75 41.29
CA THR A 938 -33.82 29.38 39.96
C THR A 938 -35.20 29.68 39.35
N CYS A 939 -36.23 28.88 39.65
CA CYS A 939 -37.59 29.08 39.15
C CYS A 939 -38.46 29.85 40.15
N THR A 940 -39.37 30.69 39.65
CA THR A 940 -40.44 31.25 40.48
C THR A 940 -41.33 30.13 41.05
N PRO A 941 -41.99 30.33 42.22
CA PRO A 941 -42.85 29.31 42.82
C PRO A 941 -43.96 28.78 41.87
N ALA A 942 -44.49 29.64 41.00
CA ALA A 942 -45.50 29.29 40.01
C ALA A 942 -44.99 28.30 38.94
N VAL A 943 -43.70 28.37 38.58
CA VAL A 943 -43.09 27.53 37.54
C VAL A 943 -42.41 26.29 38.13
N ALA A 944 -41.86 26.39 39.35
CA ALA A 944 -41.05 25.34 39.97
C ALA A 944 -41.75 23.98 40.06
N GLY A 945 -43.05 23.96 40.37
CA GLY A 945 -43.86 22.73 40.42
C GLY A 945 -43.98 22.04 39.05
N THR A 946 -44.27 22.79 38.00
CA THR A 946 -44.36 22.29 36.62
C THR A 946 -43.00 21.85 36.09
N ALA A 947 -41.96 22.65 36.32
CA ALA A 947 -40.59 22.33 35.94
C ALA A 947 -40.12 21.01 36.59
N LYS A 948 -40.47 20.77 37.86
CA LYS A 948 -40.19 19.49 38.54
C LYS A 948 -40.83 18.30 37.84
N SER A 949 -42.11 18.42 37.45
CA SER A 949 -42.82 17.37 36.74
C SER A 949 -42.18 17.06 35.38
N HIS A 950 -41.83 18.10 34.61
CA HIS A 950 -41.15 17.94 33.32
C HIS A 950 -39.75 17.34 33.48
N LEU A 951 -39.00 17.72 34.51
CA LEU A 951 -37.69 17.14 34.84
C LEU A 951 -37.81 15.64 35.10
N LEU A 952 -38.80 15.21 35.89
CA LEU A 952 -39.04 13.79 36.16
C LEU A 952 -39.43 13.03 34.89
N GLN A 953 -40.24 13.64 34.02
CA GLN A 953 -40.60 13.08 32.72
C GLN A 953 -39.37 12.91 31.82
N ARG A 954 -38.53 13.94 31.70
CA ARG A 954 -37.26 13.86 30.96
C ARG A 954 -36.35 12.78 31.54
N SER A 955 -36.25 12.70 32.87
CA SER A 955 -35.51 11.63 33.54
C SER A 955 -36.01 10.24 33.14
N LYS A 956 -37.34 10.04 33.04
CA LYS A 956 -37.92 8.77 32.57
C LYS A 956 -37.54 8.46 31.12
N GLN A 957 -37.53 9.45 30.23
CA GLN A 957 -37.11 9.31 28.83
C GLN A 957 -35.63 8.90 28.73
N VAL A 958 -34.75 9.62 29.42
CA VAL A 958 -33.31 9.32 29.45
C VAL A 958 -33.06 7.89 29.98
N LYS A 959 -33.74 7.48 31.07
CA LYS A 959 -33.67 6.10 31.57
C LYS A 959 -34.16 5.06 30.56
N ALA A 960 -35.16 5.38 29.74
CA ALA A 960 -35.62 4.48 28.68
C ALA A 960 -34.56 4.35 27.57
N GLY A 961 -33.99 5.47 27.12
CA GLY A 961 -32.93 5.49 26.11
C GLY A 961 -31.67 4.72 26.54
N ILE A 962 -31.21 4.94 27.77
CA ILE A 962 -30.09 4.19 28.36
C ILE A 962 -30.38 2.69 28.42
N ARG A 963 -31.62 2.29 28.76
CA ARG A 963 -32.01 0.87 28.81
C ARG A 963 -31.99 0.24 27.43
N ALA A 964 -32.40 0.98 26.40
CA ALA A 964 -32.45 0.50 25.03
C ALA A 964 -31.05 0.17 24.45
N LYS A 965 -29.98 0.85 24.90
CA LYS A 965 -28.62 0.60 24.40
C LYS A 965 -28.02 -0.74 24.84
N GLY A 966 -28.38 -1.25 26.03
CA GLY A 966 -27.81 -2.51 26.56
C GLY A 966 -26.29 -2.46 26.84
N GLY A 967 -25.74 -3.49 27.48
CA GLY A 967 -24.28 -3.61 27.68
C GLY A 967 -23.67 -2.76 28.82
N LYS A 968 -22.33 -2.84 28.94
CA LYS A 968 -21.55 -2.18 30.02
C LYS A 968 -21.39 -0.66 29.81
N LYS A 969 -21.39 -0.20 28.55
CA LYS A 969 -21.16 1.19 28.13
C LYS A 969 -22.43 2.00 27.79
N ARG A 970 -23.61 1.44 28.03
CA ARG A 970 -24.94 2.02 27.71
C ARG A 970 -25.17 3.51 28.01
N TYR A 971 -24.43 4.09 28.95
CA TYR A 971 -24.54 5.50 29.32
C TYR A 971 -23.74 6.41 28.38
N GLN A 972 -22.50 6.03 28.07
CA GLN A 972 -21.69 6.70 27.04
C GLN A 972 -22.39 6.57 25.68
N ASP A 973 -22.87 5.37 25.34
CA ASP A 973 -23.57 5.12 24.08
C ASP A 973 -24.86 5.94 23.94
N PHE A 974 -25.54 6.23 25.05
CA PHE A 974 -26.70 7.13 25.05
C PHE A 974 -26.27 8.58 24.82
N GLY A 975 -25.26 9.08 25.53
CA GLY A 975 -24.73 10.43 25.30
C GLY A 975 -24.28 10.64 23.85
N LEU A 976 -23.61 9.66 23.25
CA LEU A 976 -23.25 9.67 21.83
C LEU A 976 -24.47 9.73 20.90
N THR A 977 -25.60 9.15 21.31
CA THR A 977 -26.85 9.23 20.53
C THR A 977 -27.45 10.63 20.59
N GLU A 978 -27.33 11.31 21.72
CA GLU A 978 -27.77 12.70 21.84
C GLU A 978 -26.86 13.65 21.06
N VAL A 979 -25.55 13.39 21.03
CA VAL A 979 -24.61 14.12 20.17
C VAL A 979 -24.89 13.86 18.70
N ALA A 980 -25.16 12.62 18.30
CA ALA A 980 -25.54 12.29 16.92
C ALA A 980 -26.86 12.98 16.51
N ALA A 981 -27.86 12.98 17.41
CA ALA A 981 -29.12 13.68 17.19
C ALA A 981 -28.93 15.20 17.08
N PHE A 982 -28.05 15.79 17.90
CA PHE A 982 -27.67 17.21 17.79
C PHE A 982 -26.98 17.51 16.46
N ALA A 983 -26.07 16.64 16.03
CA ALA A 983 -25.31 16.79 14.80
C ALA A 983 -26.12 16.48 13.53
N GLY A 984 -27.32 15.92 13.67
CA GLY A 984 -28.11 15.43 12.53
C GLY A 984 -27.47 14.22 11.82
N THR A 985 -26.66 13.42 12.52
CA THR A 985 -25.94 12.27 11.97
C THR A 985 -26.49 10.94 12.49
N THR A 986 -26.22 9.84 11.78
CA THR A 986 -26.61 8.49 12.20
C THR A 986 -25.80 7.96 13.39
N GLY A 987 -24.61 8.53 13.61
CA GLY A 987 -23.73 8.23 14.73
C GLY A 987 -22.74 9.37 14.98
N ALA A 988 -22.17 9.40 16.19
CA ALA A 988 -21.12 10.31 16.57
C ALA A 988 -20.01 9.51 17.26
N THR A 989 -18.77 9.72 16.82
CA THR A 989 -17.59 9.10 17.44
C THR A 989 -16.93 10.11 18.36
N VAL A 990 -17.13 9.98 19.68
CA VAL A 990 -16.36 10.74 20.69
C VAL A 990 -15.36 9.77 21.29
N VAL A 991 -14.07 10.09 21.19
CA VAL A 991 -13.03 9.33 21.90
C VAL A 991 -12.57 10.17 23.09
N GLU A 992 -13.00 9.78 24.29
CA GLU A 992 -12.46 10.31 25.54
C GLU A 992 -11.12 9.61 25.82
N LEU A 993 -10.01 10.28 25.51
CA LEU A 993 -8.67 9.72 25.65
C LEU A 993 -8.30 9.44 27.12
N VAL A 994 -8.99 10.09 28.06
CA VAL A 994 -8.88 9.74 29.47
C VAL A 994 -9.31 8.30 29.75
N ASP A 995 -10.27 7.72 29.03
CA ASP A 995 -10.81 6.40 29.38
C ASP A 995 -9.91 5.21 28.98
N VAL A 996 -8.75 5.48 28.35
CA VAL A 996 -7.75 4.47 28.02
C VAL A 996 -7.18 3.79 29.29
N PHE A 997 -7.25 4.44 30.46
CA PHE A 997 -6.96 3.84 31.76
C PHE A 997 -8.11 3.93 32.77
N SER A 998 -8.48 2.76 33.31
CA SER A 998 -9.64 2.61 34.18
C SER A 998 -9.45 3.05 35.64
N GLY A 999 -8.22 3.28 36.12
CA GLY A 999 -7.95 3.73 37.49
C GLY A 999 -6.47 3.81 37.85
N SER A 1000 -6.20 4.13 39.11
CA SER A 1000 -4.87 4.14 39.72
C SER A 1000 -4.15 2.80 39.55
N VAL A 1001 -2.86 2.85 39.28
CA VAL A 1001 -2.03 1.67 38.97
C VAL A 1001 -0.89 1.56 39.96
N ALA A 1002 -0.38 0.33 40.13
CA ALA A 1002 0.88 0.10 40.82
C ALA A 1002 1.87 -0.43 39.80
N LEU A 1003 3.04 0.20 39.71
CA LEU A 1003 4.14 -0.25 38.86
C LEU A 1003 5.15 -0.96 39.74
N ASP A 1004 5.67 -2.10 39.29
CA ASP A 1004 6.90 -2.64 39.87
C ASP A 1004 8.11 -1.83 39.37
N GLN A 1005 9.27 -2.04 39.99
CA GLN A 1005 10.49 -1.31 39.64
C GLN A 1005 10.85 -1.47 38.16
N LYS A 1006 10.67 -2.67 37.59
CA LYS A 1006 11.02 -2.96 36.19
C LYS A 1006 10.14 -2.17 35.22
N MET A 1007 8.83 -2.10 35.48
CA MET A 1007 7.90 -1.30 34.67
C MET A 1007 8.19 0.19 34.80
N LEU A 1008 8.51 0.66 36.01
CA LEU A 1008 8.90 2.05 36.24
C LEU A 1008 10.16 2.41 35.43
N ASP A 1009 11.22 1.60 35.55
CA ASP A 1009 12.47 1.82 34.82
C ASP A 1009 12.25 1.82 33.29
N ALA A 1010 11.40 0.92 32.80
CA ALA A 1010 11.02 0.88 31.38
C ALA A 1010 10.26 2.13 30.93
N MET A 1011 9.33 2.64 31.74
CA MET A 1011 8.60 3.87 31.45
C MET A 1011 9.52 5.10 31.46
N CYS A 1012 10.39 5.22 32.47
CA CYS A 1012 11.40 6.28 32.54
C CYS A 1012 12.35 6.24 31.34
N GLY A 1013 12.88 5.05 30.99
CA GLY A 1013 13.77 4.88 29.86
C GLY A 1013 13.11 5.21 28.51
N THR A 1014 11.84 4.80 28.34
CA THR A 1014 11.05 5.14 27.14
C THR A 1014 10.90 6.64 26.99
N TRP A 1015 10.50 7.34 28.05
CA TRP A 1015 10.33 8.80 28.00
C TRP A 1015 11.65 9.54 27.77
N GLN A 1016 12.75 9.14 28.41
CA GLN A 1016 14.06 9.75 28.17
C GLN A 1016 14.50 9.58 26.71
N SER A 1017 14.22 8.42 26.12
CA SER A 1017 14.46 8.18 24.69
C SER A 1017 13.62 9.11 23.82
N GLU A 1018 12.33 9.27 24.15
CA GLU A 1018 11.41 10.15 23.44
C GLU A 1018 11.80 11.62 23.54
N CYS A 1019 12.24 12.09 24.72
CA CYS A 1019 12.73 13.46 24.88
C CYS A 1019 13.98 13.72 24.04
N ARG A 1020 14.97 12.80 24.06
CA ARG A 1020 16.15 12.92 23.21
C ARG A 1020 15.80 12.93 21.72
N ASN A 1021 14.87 12.06 21.31
CA ASN A 1021 14.40 12.03 19.93
C ASN A 1021 13.70 13.33 19.55
N ARG A 1022 12.82 13.85 20.41
CA ARG A 1022 12.14 15.13 20.21
C ARG A 1022 13.12 16.30 20.13
N GLU A 1023 14.07 16.40 21.05
CA GLU A 1023 15.12 17.44 21.03
C GLU A 1023 15.97 17.37 19.76
N ALA A 1024 16.35 16.17 19.32
CA ALA A 1024 17.06 15.97 18.06
C ALA A 1024 16.21 16.40 16.86
N TRP A 1025 14.91 16.06 16.87
CA TRP A 1025 13.98 16.44 15.82
C TRP A 1025 13.81 17.95 15.73
N GLU A 1026 13.53 18.60 16.86
CA GLU A 1026 13.38 20.05 16.97
C GLU A 1026 14.68 20.78 16.60
N GLY A 1027 15.85 20.25 16.99
CA GLY A 1027 17.14 20.79 16.59
C GLY A 1027 17.35 20.76 15.07
N GLY A 1028 16.99 19.65 14.42
CA GLY A 1028 17.04 19.54 12.96
C GLY A 1028 16.05 20.47 12.26
N ALA A 1029 14.82 20.61 12.78
CA ALA A 1029 13.82 21.53 12.24
C ALA A 1029 14.27 23.00 12.36
N LYS A 1030 14.79 23.41 13.52
CA LYS A 1030 15.35 24.75 13.74
C LYS A 1030 16.53 25.05 12.81
N MET A 1031 17.39 24.05 12.55
CA MET A 1031 18.49 24.19 11.60
C MET A 1031 17.99 24.40 10.17
N MET A 1032 17.00 23.63 9.72
CA MET A 1032 16.40 23.79 8.39
C MET A 1032 15.71 25.14 8.24
N LEU A 1033 14.90 25.55 9.23
CA LEU A 1033 14.25 26.86 9.25
C LEU A 1033 15.27 27.99 9.19
N LYS A 1034 16.38 27.91 9.94
CA LYS A 1034 17.46 28.91 9.89
C LYS A 1034 18.16 28.97 8.53
N GLN A 1035 18.21 27.86 7.79
CA GLN A 1035 18.82 27.82 6.46
C GLN A 1035 17.90 28.34 5.35
N MET A 1036 16.58 28.22 5.54
CA MET A 1036 15.57 28.50 4.52
C MET A 1036 14.77 29.78 4.75
N VAL A 1037 14.69 30.25 5.98
CA VAL A 1037 14.06 31.54 6.29
C VAL A 1037 15.19 32.51 6.51
N ASN A 1038 15.31 33.50 5.63
CA ASN A 1038 16.22 34.61 5.91
C ASN A 1038 15.65 35.30 7.16
N PRO A 1039 16.47 35.56 8.19
CA PRO A 1039 16.03 36.46 9.24
C PRO A 1039 15.59 37.72 8.52
N VAL A 1040 14.31 38.08 8.68
CA VAL A 1040 13.86 39.42 8.33
C VAL A 1040 14.85 40.33 9.07
N ASP A 1041 15.46 41.29 8.37
CA ASP A 1041 16.20 42.36 9.04
C ASP A 1041 15.18 42.99 10.00
N ASP A 1042 15.22 42.56 11.27
CA ASP A 1042 14.32 42.98 12.36
C ASP A 1042 14.42 44.49 12.60
#